data_AF-A0A8R7Q5J4-F1
#
_entry.id   AF-A0A8R7Q5J4-F1
#
_cell.length_a   1.000
_cell.length_b   1.000
_cell.length_c   1.000
_cell.angle_alpha   90.00
_cell.angle_beta   90.00
_cell.angle_gamma   90.00
#
_symmetry.space_group_name_H-M   'P 1'
#
loop_
_entity.id
_entity.type
_entity.pdbx_description
1 polymer ?
#
loop_
_entity_poly.entity_id
_entity_poly.type
_entity_poly.pdbx_seq_one_letter_code
_entity_poly.pdbx_strand_id
1 'polypeptide(L)'
;MARQIVPSRSFHSLLTSRHYPLASPAPPLRPLLLPKALSRATAAATPQLPRRGRRPVVAASASAPAPSSSETEAVPGAWGKVSAVLFDMDGVLCNSEEPSRRAAVDVFAEMGVDVTVDDFIPFTGTGEANFLGGVARVKGVKDFSTESAKKRFFEIYLDKYAKPNSGIGFPGALELIMECKNAGLKVAVASSADRVKVDANLAAAGLPVSLFDAIVSADAFENLKPAPDIFLAASKNLGVDTDECIVIEDALAGVQAAKAAEIRCIAVTTSLDEDALQQASPVFIRKDIGDISINDILYGGSNAYHNERTENTENISSLGNASPEILNGATNAESVENTNSSSSKDQGLLGSRRDILRYGSLGIAFSCLFFTIGNWKAMQFASPKGLLNFLTGGNSSIFATNEGESLSSRVQQIKKYLADFETGGSATYVPEFPRKLDWLNTAPLQFGRDLKGRVVVLDFWTYCCINCMHVLPDLEFIEKKYKDKPFTVVGVHSAKFDNEKDLEAIRSAVLRYNVTHPVVNDGDMYLWRELGVNSWPTFVVVAPNGKVLAQISGEGHRKDLDDVVGAALEFYDERKLLQNNSLPLALEKDRDSRLITSPLKFPGKLAIDVQNNRLFISDSNHNRIVVTNLDGEFICQVGSSEEGLLDGQFDTASFNRPQGLAYNFKKNILYVADTENHALREVDFVNETVRTLAGNGTKGSDYEGGGRGTSQVLNSPWDVCYAPSEETVYIAMAGQHQIWKHNTLNSVTEVFSGNGSEKNLNGSSPTNTSFAQPSGISLDPELRELFVADSESSSIRAVNMKSGGSRWLAGGDPNFPDNLFRFGDHDGTGWDVLLQHPLGVVYASDNQIYVADSYNHKIKKLDPVTKKVTTIAGTGRAGYKDDDALSAQLSEPAGLVEVGEGRFLVADTNNSAIRSIVLNERGAEVRTLDLTGVQPPSPKPKALRRLRRRLSADTNVINVDGGSSMEGYVSLAISVPDGYHFSKEARSKFDVETEPANAIEIEPVNGSLNSDGQASLKFKRTSSSSSSTGRINCKVYYCKEDEVCLYQSVAFDVKFQEGVPSPAPITLAYTVVPRDNSGSSQLMAAGKNL
;
A
#
# COMPACT_ATOMS: atom_id res chain seq x y z
N MET A 1 -68.15 -22.97 -21.47
CA MET A 1 -68.75 -23.53 -20.24
C MET A 1 -68.04 -22.85 -19.07
N ALA A 2 -68.62 -22.06 -18.15
CA ALA A 2 -69.96 -21.92 -17.57
C ALA A 2 -70.06 -22.54 -16.15
N ARG A 3 -70.45 -21.71 -15.16
CA ARG A 3 -70.53 -21.93 -13.68
C ARG A 3 -69.14 -21.96 -12.99
N GLN A 4 -68.81 -21.16 -11.97
CA GLN A 4 -69.47 -20.60 -10.77
C GLN A 4 -69.56 -21.54 -9.55
N ILE A 5 -69.00 -21.09 -8.41
CA ILE A 5 -69.60 -21.07 -7.05
C ILE A 5 -68.82 -20.04 -6.19
N VAL A 6 -69.54 -19.24 -5.38
CA VAL A 6 -69.16 -18.04 -4.59
C VAL A 6 -70.33 -17.77 -3.59
N PRO A 7 -70.24 -17.04 -2.43
CA PRO A 7 -69.16 -16.67 -1.50
C PRO A 7 -69.45 -17.10 -0.02
N SER A 8 -68.66 -16.60 0.95
CA SER A 8 -69.16 -16.22 2.30
C SER A 8 -68.62 -14.83 2.71
N ARG A 9 -69.33 -14.10 3.60
CA ARG A 9 -69.14 -12.65 3.85
C ARG A 9 -68.82 -12.27 5.30
N SER A 10 -67.84 -11.37 5.46
CA SER A 10 -67.73 -10.21 6.39
C SER A 10 -68.58 -10.09 7.67
N PHE A 11 -67.97 -9.57 8.74
CA PHE A 11 -68.67 -8.76 9.76
C PHE A 11 -67.81 -7.63 10.36
N HIS A 12 -68.49 -6.65 10.95
CA HIS A 12 -68.01 -5.38 11.55
C HIS A 12 -68.95 -5.01 12.70
N SER A 13 -68.62 -4.16 13.69
CA SER A 13 -67.36 -3.60 14.24
C SER A 13 -67.76 -2.79 15.50
N LEU A 14 -66.86 -2.09 16.21
CA LEU A 14 -67.14 -0.79 16.90
C LEU A 14 -65.93 -0.19 17.65
N LEU A 15 -66.07 1.09 18.08
CA LEU A 15 -65.06 1.90 18.76
C LEU A 15 -65.44 2.25 20.21
N THR A 16 -64.51 2.79 21.01
CA THR A 16 -64.77 3.93 21.94
C THR A 16 -63.47 4.67 22.32
N SER A 17 -63.57 5.84 22.96
CA SER A 17 -62.50 6.87 23.00
C SER A 17 -62.39 7.67 24.31
N ARG A 18 -61.26 8.39 24.50
CA ARG A 18 -61.04 9.55 25.40
C ARG A 18 -59.77 10.35 25.03
N HIS A 19 -59.26 11.21 25.92
CA HIS A 19 -59.12 12.65 25.64
C HIS A 19 -58.14 13.41 26.58
N TYR A 20 -57.95 14.69 26.23
CA TYR A 20 -57.10 15.76 26.82
C TYR A 20 -57.79 16.50 28.00
N PRO A 21 -57.14 17.39 28.83
CA PRO A 21 -56.29 18.56 28.43
C PRO A 21 -55.15 19.03 29.40
N LEU A 22 -54.67 20.28 29.23
CA LEU A 22 -53.51 20.95 29.87
C LEU A 22 -53.86 21.88 31.06
N ALA A 23 -52.87 22.27 31.91
CA ALA A 23 -52.57 23.66 32.36
C ALA A 23 -51.43 23.76 33.43
N SER A 24 -50.83 24.96 33.62
CA SER A 24 -49.88 25.36 34.70
C SER A 24 -50.45 26.54 35.53
N PRO A 25 -49.96 26.88 36.76
CA PRO A 25 -48.83 27.83 36.93
C PRO A 25 -47.99 27.72 38.27
N ALA A 26 -47.05 28.65 38.50
CA ALA A 26 -46.19 28.83 39.71
C ALA A 26 -46.72 29.99 40.65
N PRO A 27 -46.00 30.68 41.59
CA PRO A 27 -44.55 30.80 41.97
C PRO A 27 -44.34 30.47 43.51
N PRO A 28 -43.62 31.18 44.46
CA PRO A 28 -42.64 32.30 44.44
C PRO A 28 -41.46 32.32 45.50
N LEU A 29 -40.70 33.44 45.52
CA LEU A 29 -39.96 34.12 46.64
C LEU A 29 -38.45 33.87 46.96
N ARG A 30 -37.89 34.79 47.79
CA ARG A 30 -36.49 35.35 47.89
C ARG A 30 -36.01 35.39 49.39
N PRO A 31 -34.81 35.90 49.86
CA PRO A 31 -33.98 37.05 49.37
C PRO A 31 -32.42 37.19 49.65
N LEU A 32 -31.71 38.06 48.88
CA LEU A 32 -30.56 38.98 49.24
C LEU A 32 -29.18 38.41 49.77
N LEU A 33 -27.99 39.07 49.78
CA LEU A 33 -27.47 40.45 49.44
C LEU A 33 -25.93 40.47 49.06
N LEU A 34 -25.35 41.67 48.79
CA LEU A 34 -23.95 42.03 48.36
C LEU A 34 -23.06 42.58 49.55
N PRO A 35 -21.87 43.30 49.47
CA PRO A 35 -21.04 43.85 48.34
C PRO A 35 -19.45 43.96 48.46
N LYS A 36 -18.74 44.36 47.36
CA LYS A 36 -17.48 45.21 47.24
C LYS A 36 -16.12 44.78 47.89
N ALA A 37 -14.91 45.37 47.63
CA ALA A 37 -14.24 45.95 46.43
C ALA A 37 -12.74 46.39 46.65
N LEU A 38 -11.90 46.37 45.57
CA LEU A 38 -10.75 47.26 45.19
C LEU A 38 -9.37 47.36 45.94
N SER A 39 -8.29 47.49 45.11
CA SER A 39 -6.98 48.22 45.28
C SER A 39 -5.80 47.62 46.12
N ARG A 40 -4.49 47.98 45.99
CA ARG A 40 -3.57 48.44 44.88
C ARG A 40 -2.09 48.61 45.41
N ALA A 41 -1.05 48.40 44.58
CA ALA A 41 0.38 48.87 44.75
C ALA A 41 1.29 48.14 45.82
N THR A 42 2.64 48.19 45.89
CA THR A 42 3.76 48.80 45.08
C THR A 42 5.18 48.23 45.39
N ALA A 43 6.12 48.34 44.42
CA ALA A 43 7.59 48.59 44.54
C ALA A 43 8.60 47.54 45.11
N ALA A 44 9.92 47.80 44.93
CA ALA A 44 11.06 46.88 45.14
C ALA A 44 12.42 47.61 45.40
N ALA A 45 13.50 46.90 45.81
CA ALA A 45 14.90 47.41 45.85
C ALA A 45 16.02 46.32 45.88
N THR A 46 17.23 46.69 45.42
CA THR A 46 18.56 45.98 45.43
C THR A 46 19.47 46.58 46.56
N PRO A 47 20.77 46.18 46.89
CA PRO A 47 21.88 45.82 45.96
C PRO A 47 23.17 45.02 46.41
N GLN A 48 23.99 44.67 45.39
CA GLN A 48 25.49 44.67 45.30
C GLN A 48 26.44 43.54 45.86
N LEU A 49 27.70 43.64 45.38
CA LEU A 49 28.87 42.71 45.29
C LEU A 49 29.98 43.08 46.35
N PRO A 50 31.18 42.42 46.56
CA PRO A 50 32.13 41.90 45.51
C PRO A 50 33.28 40.85 45.82
N ARG A 51 33.94 40.32 44.75
CA ARG A 51 35.42 40.04 44.59
C ARG A 51 36.17 38.96 45.46
N ARG A 52 37.36 38.37 45.12
CA ARG A 52 38.14 38.11 43.85
C ARG A 52 39.46 37.28 44.03
N GLY A 53 39.68 36.20 43.25
CA GLY A 53 41.01 35.69 42.75
C GLY A 53 42.01 35.00 43.71
N ARG A 54 43.23 34.55 43.31
CA ARG A 54 43.74 33.85 42.08
C ARG A 54 45.29 33.54 42.15
N ARG A 55 45.75 32.35 41.70
CA ARG A 55 47.15 31.98 41.23
C ARG A 55 48.31 31.98 42.27
N PRO A 56 49.56 31.48 41.97
CA PRO A 56 50.11 30.86 40.72
C PRO A 56 50.94 29.52 40.84
N VAL A 57 51.04 28.77 39.71
CA VAL A 57 52.24 28.20 38.97
C VAL A 57 53.46 27.70 39.81
N VAL A 58 54.10 26.52 39.60
CA VAL A 58 54.92 26.02 38.45
C VAL A 58 54.81 24.46 38.29
N ALA A 59 55.22 23.91 37.14
CA ALA A 59 55.17 22.47 36.79
C ALA A 59 56.56 21.81 36.65
N ALA A 60 56.64 20.46 36.73
CA ALA A 60 57.51 19.62 35.88
C ALA A 60 57.21 18.11 36.01
N SER A 61 57.56 17.36 34.96
CA SER A 61 57.59 15.90 34.78
C SER A 61 58.67 15.17 35.58
N ALA A 62 58.79 13.83 35.62
CA ALA A 62 57.86 12.68 35.51
C ALA A 62 58.69 11.37 35.59
N SER A 63 58.21 10.31 36.27
CA SER A 63 58.55 8.90 35.99
C SER A 63 57.73 7.93 36.86
N ALA A 64 57.42 6.75 36.30
CA ALA A 64 56.95 5.56 37.01
C ALA A 64 58.17 4.66 37.37
N PRO A 65 58.07 3.53 38.13
CA PRO A 65 56.92 2.65 38.30
C PRO A 65 56.51 2.29 39.75
N ALA A 66 55.43 1.52 39.85
CA ALA A 66 54.89 0.90 41.06
C ALA A 66 55.46 -0.55 41.23
N PRO A 67 54.97 -1.43 42.14
CA PRO A 67 53.97 -1.24 43.21
C PRO A 67 54.34 -1.86 44.58
N SER A 68 53.60 -1.47 45.63
CA SER A 68 53.30 -2.33 46.80
C SER A 68 52.09 -1.80 47.59
N SER A 69 51.42 -2.69 48.34
CA SER A 69 50.10 -2.47 48.96
C SER A 69 50.14 -2.08 50.44
N SER A 70 49.23 -1.17 50.87
CA SER A 70 48.39 -1.35 52.06
C SER A 70 47.38 -0.19 52.25
N GLU A 71 46.12 -0.52 52.51
CA GLU A 71 45.09 0.19 53.30
C GLU A 71 45.12 1.73 53.46
N THR A 72 44.04 2.41 53.07
CA THR A 72 43.48 3.56 53.83
C THR A 72 42.00 3.84 53.47
N GLU A 73 41.33 4.60 54.33
CA GLU A 73 39.87 4.83 54.35
C GLU A 73 39.35 5.63 53.14
N ALA A 74 38.13 5.30 52.67
CA ALA A 74 37.49 5.95 51.54
C ALA A 74 36.76 7.25 51.95
N VAL A 75 37.21 8.40 51.44
CA VAL A 75 36.55 9.70 51.62
C VAL A 75 35.45 9.89 50.55
N PRO A 76 34.24 10.39 50.89
CA PRO A 76 33.19 10.65 49.91
C PRO A 76 33.62 11.67 48.86
N GLY A 77 33.61 11.26 47.58
CA GLY A 77 33.99 12.12 46.45
C GLY A 77 34.54 11.36 45.23
N ALA A 78 34.98 10.11 45.39
CA ALA A 78 35.60 9.32 44.32
C ALA A 78 34.65 8.85 43.20
N TRP A 79 33.32 8.87 43.40
CA TRP A 79 32.37 8.29 42.43
C TRP A 79 32.16 9.14 41.17
N GLY A 80 32.34 10.46 41.24
CA GLY A 80 32.01 11.39 40.15
C GLY A 80 30.52 11.64 39.97
N LYS A 81 30.16 12.48 38.99
CA LYS A 81 28.76 12.77 38.62
C LYS A 81 28.19 11.60 37.80
N VAL A 82 26.89 11.40 37.86
CA VAL A 82 26.15 10.49 36.96
C VAL A 82 25.03 11.28 36.30
N SER A 83 24.77 11.03 35.02
CA SER A 83 23.70 11.68 34.26
C SER A 83 23.04 10.79 33.21
N ALA A 84 23.59 9.59 32.97
CA ALA A 84 22.95 8.57 32.15
C ALA A 84 23.22 7.14 32.64
N VAL A 85 22.26 6.25 32.38
CA VAL A 85 22.39 4.79 32.57
C VAL A 85 22.16 4.08 31.23
N LEU A 86 23.08 3.21 30.86
CA LEU A 86 23.09 2.43 29.62
C LEU A 86 22.88 0.96 29.98
N PHE A 87 21.77 0.37 29.58
CA PHE A 87 21.45 -1.03 29.83
C PHE A 87 21.79 -1.85 28.57
N ASP A 88 22.42 -3.04 28.68
CA ASP A 88 22.08 -4.08 27.69
C ASP A 88 20.61 -4.51 27.92
N MET A 89 20.10 -5.33 27.03
CA MET A 89 18.75 -5.84 27.02
C MET A 89 18.72 -7.35 27.21
N ASP A 90 19.57 -8.09 26.50
CA ASP A 90 19.70 -9.53 26.66
C ASP A 90 20.40 -9.78 28.02
N GLY A 91 19.85 -10.67 28.86
CA GLY A 91 20.37 -10.96 30.20
C GLY A 91 20.21 -9.86 31.26
N VAL A 92 20.10 -8.58 30.87
CA VAL A 92 19.94 -7.44 31.79
C VAL A 92 18.48 -7.01 31.95
N LEU A 93 17.77 -6.72 30.85
CA LEU A 93 16.36 -6.31 30.88
C LEU A 93 15.41 -7.49 30.67
N CYS A 94 15.83 -8.52 29.93
CA CYS A 94 15.02 -9.71 29.65
C CYS A 94 15.83 -11.00 29.43
N ASN A 95 15.22 -12.14 29.79
CA ASN A 95 15.72 -13.46 29.46
C ASN A 95 15.31 -13.83 28.02
N SER A 96 16.13 -13.38 27.07
CA SER A 96 15.95 -13.64 25.64
C SER A 96 16.70 -14.88 25.15
N GLU A 97 17.71 -15.37 25.87
CA GLU A 97 18.57 -16.46 25.42
C GLU A 97 17.84 -17.80 25.30
N GLU A 98 17.10 -18.20 26.33
CA GLU A 98 16.33 -19.44 26.35
C GLU A 98 15.22 -19.47 25.28
N PRO A 99 14.43 -18.40 25.04
CA PRO A 99 13.58 -18.32 23.86
C PRO A 99 14.36 -18.27 22.53
N SER A 100 15.55 -17.65 22.47
CA SER A 100 16.37 -17.62 21.24
C SER A 100 16.88 -19.01 20.87
N ARG A 101 17.43 -19.76 21.83
CA ARG A 101 17.90 -21.13 21.62
C ARG A 101 16.76 -22.05 21.15
N ARG A 102 15.54 -21.89 21.67
CA ARG A 102 14.35 -22.64 21.20
C ARG A 102 13.89 -22.23 19.80
N ALA A 103 13.85 -20.94 19.48
CA ALA A 103 13.53 -20.47 18.12
C ALA A 103 14.54 -20.97 17.07
N ALA A 104 15.82 -21.09 17.45
CA ALA A 104 16.85 -21.64 16.57
C ALA A 104 16.72 -23.17 16.39
N VAL A 105 16.36 -23.93 17.43
CA VAL A 105 16.03 -25.37 17.30
C VAL A 105 14.91 -25.57 16.27
N ASP A 106 13.84 -24.77 16.32
CA ASP A 106 12.75 -24.82 15.34
C ASP A 106 13.22 -24.56 13.89
N VAL A 107 14.10 -23.57 13.66
CA VAL A 107 14.67 -23.30 12.32
C VAL A 107 15.41 -24.52 11.78
N PHE A 108 16.24 -25.16 12.60
CA PHE A 108 17.02 -26.32 12.17
C PHE A 108 16.13 -27.57 11.98
N ALA A 109 15.07 -27.72 12.77
CA ALA A 109 14.07 -28.76 12.57
C ALA A 109 13.34 -28.61 11.22
N GLU A 110 13.00 -27.39 10.81
CA GLU A 110 12.44 -27.11 9.46
C GLU A 110 13.44 -27.38 8.33
N MET A 111 14.75 -27.28 8.60
CA MET A 111 15.81 -27.70 7.67
C MET A 111 16.09 -29.21 7.70
N GLY A 112 15.40 -29.99 8.54
CA GLY A 112 15.63 -31.43 8.70
C GLY A 112 16.91 -31.80 9.44
N VAL A 113 17.44 -30.90 10.28
CA VAL A 113 18.71 -31.06 11.01
C VAL A 113 18.44 -31.15 12.52
N ASP A 114 18.88 -32.24 13.14
CA ASP A 114 18.67 -32.50 14.57
C ASP A 114 19.65 -31.71 15.46
N VAL A 115 19.10 -30.81 16.28
CA VAL A 115 19.83 -29.91 17.19
C VAL A 115 19.08 -29.73 18.51
N THR A 116 19.81 -29.58 19.60
CA THR A 116 19.26 -29.25 20.92
C THR A 116 19.54 -27.78 21.29
N VAL A 117 18.92 -27.28 22.34
CA VAL A 117 19.26 -25.94 22.88
C VAL A 117 20.72 -25.83 23.35
N ASP A 118 21.35 -26.96 23.69
CA ASP A 118 22.74 -27.01 24.16
C ASP A 118 23.76 -26.78 23.03
N ASP A 119 23.44 -27.20 21.80
CA ASP A 119 24.29 -26.96 20.61
C ASP A 119 24.54 -25.47 20.36
N PHE A 120 23.63 -24.60 20.79
CA PHE A 120 23.70 -23.15 20.62
C PHE A 120 24.49 -22.43 21.71
N ILE A 121 24.69 -23.04 22.90
CA ILE A 121 25.37 -22.42 24.04
C ILE A 121 26.78 -21.88 23.68
N PRO A 122 27.62 -22.58 22.89
CA PRO A 122 28.95 -22.07 22.48
C PRO A 122 28.90 -20.85 21.53
N PHE A 123 27.72 -20.44 21.05
CA PHE A 123 27.54 -19.37 20.07
C PHE A 123 26.61 -18.25 20.57
N THR A 124 26.06 -18.36 21.78
CA THR A 124 25.28 -17.30 22.44
C THR A 124 26.10 -16.00 22.53
N GLY A 125 25.46 -14.84 22.37
CA GLY A 125 26.12 -13.53 22.40
C GLY A 125 27.00 -13.18 21.17
N THR A 126 27.21 -14.10 20.21
CA THR A 126 28.10 -13.86 19.05
C THR A 126 27.44 -13.13 17.85
N GLY A 127 26.22 -12.64 18.03
CA GLY A 127 25.34 -12.10 16.99
C GLY A 127 24.64 -13.20 16.18
N GLU A 128 23.40 -12.98 15.75
CA GLU A 128 22.50 -14.01 15.20
C GLU A 128 23.09 -14.75 13.98
N ALA A 129 23.94 -14.09 13.19
CA ALA A 129 24.64 -14.70 12.06
C ALA A 129 25.65 -15.79 12.48
N ASN A 130 26.39 -15.60 13.57
CA ASN A 130 27.29 -16.60 14.13
C ASN A 130 26.55 -17.60 15.04
N PHE A 131 25.50 -17.17 15.73
CA PHE A 131 24.62 -18.03 16.52
C PHE A 131 24.08 -19.21 15.69
N LEU A 132 23.53 -18.91 14.51
CA LEU A 132 23.01 -19.92 13.58
C LEU A 132 24.14 -20.54 12.72
N GLY A 133 25.02 -19.72 12.15
CA GLY A 133 26.13 -20.15 11.27
C GLY A 133 27.29 -20.87 11.99
N GLY A 134 27.29 -20.89 13.33
CA GLY A 134 28.15 -21.70 14.17
C GLY A 134 27.63 -23.14 14.26
N VAL A 135 26.38 -23.30 14.70
CA VAL A 135 25.72 -24.62 14.79
C VAL A 135 25.63 -25.30 13.43
N ALA A 136 25.26 -24.57 12.37
CA ALA A 136 25.24 -25.12 11.01
C ALA A 136 26.58 -25.74 10.58
N ARG A 137 27.70 -25.13 11.00
CA ARG A 137 29.06 -25.57 10.68
C ARG A 137 29.49 -26.78 11.50
N VAL A 138 29.11 -26.83 12.78
CA VAL A 138 29.34 -27.99 13.66
C VAL A 138 28.52 -29.20 13.22
N LYS A 139 27.26 -28.98 12.80
CA LYS A 139 26.34 -30.01 12.33
C LYS A 139 26.55 -30.42 10.86
N GLY A 140 27.48 -29.77 10.14
CA GLY A 140 27.84 -30.10 8.77
C GLY A 140 26.77 -29.78 7.71
N VAL A 141 25.91 -28.80 7.97
CA VAL A 141 24.83 -28.38 7.08
C VAL A 141 25.41 -27.79 5.80
N LYS A 142 25.06 -28.38 4.65
CA LYS A 142 25.49 -27.91 3.33
C LYS A 142 24.61 -26.75 2.86
N ASP A 143 25.21 -25.87 2.07
CA ASP A 143 24.53 -24.76 1.38
C ASP A 143 23.70 -23.85 2.33
N PHE A 144 24.14 -23.75 3.58
CA PHE A 144 23.49 -22.96 4.63
C PHE A 144 23.53 -21.45 4.32
N SER A 145 22.36 -20.88 4.02
CA SER A 145 22.18 -19.44 3.84
C SER A 145 21.91 -18.76 5.19
N THR A 146 22.93 -18.08 5.74
CA THR A 146 22.83 -17.35 7.00
C THR A 146 21.70 -16.31 6.99
N GLU A 147 21.53 -15.57 5.89
CA GLU A 147 20.48 -14.55 5.77
C GLU A 147 19.06 -15.18 5.77
N SER A 148 18.88 -16.30 5.05
CA SER A 148 17.61 -17.01 5.02
C SER A 148 17.27 -17.62 6.38
N ALA A 149 18.26 -18.21 7.05
CA ALA A 149 18.11 -18.76 8.39
C ALA A 149 17.86 -17.66 9.44
N LYS A 150 18.54 -16.51 9.34
CA LYS A 150 18.34 -15.35 10.23
C LYS A 150 16.96 -14.71 10.05
N LYS A 151 16.46 -14.58 8.81
CA LYS A 151 15.07 -14.16 8.55
C LYS A 151 14.08 -15.15 9.18
N ARG A 152 14.24 -16.46 8.93
CA ARG A 152 13.31 -17.48 9.46
C ARG A 152 13.36 -17.59 10.99
N PHE A 153 14.54 -17.43 11.57
CA PHE A 153 14.75 -17.31 13.01
C PHE A 153 13.90 -16.18 13.61
N PHE A 154 13.96 -14.96 13.05
CA PHE A 154 13.12 -13.87 13.54
C PHE A 154 11.63 -14.12 13.34
N GLU A 155 11.19 -14.70 12.22
CA GLU A 155 9.77 -15.07 12.04
C GLU A 155 9.26 -15.99 13.17
N ILE A 156 10.04 -17.01 13.53
CA ILE A 156 9.69 -17.98 14.59
C ILE A 156 9.85 -17.38 15.99
N TYR A 157 10.91 -16.60 16.22
CA TYR A 157 11.18 -15.94 17.50
C TYR A 157 10.06 -14.95 17.85
N LEU A 158 9.64 -14.11 16.90
CA LEU A 158 8.56 -13.15 17.07
C LEU A 158 7.18 -13.83 17.26
N ASP A 159 6.86 -14.86 16.46
CA ASP A 159 5.55 -15.53 16.57
C ASP A 159 5.43 -16.55 17.71
N LYS A 160 6.52 -17.18 18.19
CA LYS A 160 6.38 -18.16 19.28
C LYS A 160 6.84 -17.64 20.64
N TYR A 161 7.79 -16.72 20.69
CA TYR A 161 8.59 -16.50 21.90
C TYR A 161 8.65 -15.05 22.39
N ALA A 162 8.65 -14.06 21.49
CA ALA A 162 8.77 -12.63 21.82
C ALA A 162 7.48 -11.83 21.54
N LYS A 163 6.30 -12.39 21.86
CA LYS A 163 5.04 -11.62 21.82
C LYS A 163 5.02 -10.53 22.89
N PRO A 164 4.36 -9.38 22.67
CA PRO A 164 4.21 -8.34 23.68
C PRO A 164 3.66 -8.89 25.00
N ASN A 165 4.28 -8.51 26.12
CA ASN A 165 3.99 -9.02 27.47
C ASN A 165 4.05 -10.56 27.63
N SER A 166 4.87 -11.28 26.85
CA SER A 166 5.08 -12.72 27.03
C SER A 166 5.82 -13.10 28.34
N GLY A 167 6.31 -12.11 29.09
CA GLY A 167 6.81 -12.31 30.46
C GLY A 167 8.30 -12.61 30.55
N ILE A 168 9.09 -12.27 29.53
CA ILE A 168 10.54 -12.48 29.52
C ILE A 168 11.34 -11.41 30.30
N GLY A 169 10.70 -10.33 30.75
CA GLY A 169 11.36 -9.23 31.46
C GLY A 169 11.85 -9.63 32.86
N PHE A 170 13.02 -9.15 33.26
CA PHE A 170 13.53 -9.41 34.61
C PHE A 170 12.80 -8.56 35.67
N PRO A 171 12.41 -9.13 36.83
CA PRO A 171 11.86 -8.37 37.95
C PRO A 171 12.80 -7.24 38.38
N GLY A 172 12.26 -6.06 38.68
CA GLY A 172 13.04 -4.87 39.05
C GLY A 172 13.52 -4.02 37.88
N ALA A 173 13.50 -4.52 36.63
CA ALA A 173 13.97 -3.77 35.47
C ALA A 173 13.14 -2.49 35.22
N LEU A 174 11.82 -2.60 35.27
CA LEU A 174 10.91 -1.46 35.10
C LEU A 174 11.05 -0.47 36.26
N GLU A 175 11.11 -0.99 37.49
CA GLU A 175 11.26 -0.23 38.71
C GLU A 175 12.56 0.62 38.67
N LEU A 176 13.69 0.00 38.35
CA LEU A 176 15.00 0.68 38.28
C LEU A 176 15.05 1.73 37.17
N ILE A 177 14.47 1.44 35.98
CA ILE A 177 14.33 2.44 34.91
C ILE A 177 13.51 3.65 35.40
N MET A 178 12.42 3.40 36.11
CA MET A 178 11.59 4.48 36.67
C MET A 178 12.31 5.25 37.78
N GLU A 179 13.06 4.59 38.67
CA GLU A 179 13.92 5.26 39.66
C GLU A 179 14.97 6.16 39.00
N CYS A 180 15.65 5.67 37.95
CA CYS A 180 16.64 6.45 37.20
C CYS A 180 16.02 7.72 36.59
N LYS A 181 14.87 7.61 35.91
CA LYS A 181 14.18 8.78 35.34
C LYS A 181 13.63 9.72 36.41
N ASN A 182 13.15 9.20 37.53
CA ASN A 182 12.71 10.01 38.68
C ASN A 182 13.87 10.76 39.36
N ALA A 183 15.08 10.19 39.35
CA ALA A 183 16.32 10.87 39.76
C ALA A 183 16.84 11.89 38.72
N GLY A 184 16.20 12.01 37.56
CA GLY A 184 16.59 12.92 36.48
C GLY A 184 17.73 12.39 35.60
N LEU A 185 18.07 11.10 35.69
CA LEU A 185 19.02 10.45 34.80
C LEU A 185 18.36 10.15 33.44
N LYS A 186 19.14 10.26 32.37
CA LYS A 186 18.75 9.70 31.06
C LYS A 186 18.96 8.19 31.07
N VAL A 187 18.14 7.45 30.32
CA VAL A 187 18.24 5.99 30.22
C VAL A 187 18.25 5.54 28.76
N ALA A 188 19.11 4.59 28.40
CA ALA A 188 19.20 4.06 27.04
C ALA A 188 19.43 2.54 27.01
N VAL A 189 18.97 1.92 25.93
CA VAL A 189 19.32 0.53 25.58
C VAL A 189 20.54 0.55 24.66
N ALA A 190 21.51 -0.31 24.91
CA ALA A 190 22.80 -0.37 24.22
C ALA A 190 23.21 -1.83 23.94
N SER A 191 22.47 -2.50 23.06
CA SER A 191 22.56 -3.94 22.84
C SER A 191 23.29 -4.33 21.54
N SER A 192 23.90 -5.52 21.53
CA SER A 192 24.54 -6.14 20.35
C SER A 192 23.57 -6.98 19.50
N ALA A 193 22.26 -6.87 19.74
CA ALA A 193 21.20 -7.47 18.93
C ALA A 193 20.76 -6.57 17.76
N ASP A 194 20.26 -7.17 16.68
CA ASP A 194 19.50 -6.48 15.61
C ASP A 194 18.31 -5.70 16.19
N ARG A 195 17.96 -4.57 15.57
CA ARG A 195 16.89 -3.68 16.04
C ARG A 195 15.52 -4.37 16.15
N VAL A 196 15.24 -5.29 15.23
CA VAL A 196 14.02 -6.12 15.21
C VAL A 196 13.88 -6.96 16.49
N LYS A 197 14.98 -7.56 16.95
CA LYS A 197 15.03 -8.30 18.22
C LYS A 197 14.94 -7.34 19.41
N VAL A 198 15.55 -6.16 19.32
CA VAL A 198 15.49 -5.15 20.40
C VAL A 198 14.08 -4.66 20.68
N ASP A 199 13.36 -4.14 19.66
CA ASP A 199 12.00 -3.63 19.88
C ASP A 199 11.03 -4.73 20.33
N ALA A 200 11.21 -5.97 19.84
CA ALA A 200 10.39 -7.12 20.24
C ALA A 200 10.67 -7.57 21.68
N ASN A 201 11.94 -7.68 22.09
CA ASN A 201 12.32 -8.08 23.44
C ASN A 201 11.84 -7.07 24.49
N LEU A 202 11.95 -5.77 24.19
CA LEU A 202 11.42 -4.71 25.04
C LEU A 202 9.89 -4.79 25.17
N ALA A 203 9.16 -5.01 24.07
CA ALA A 203 7.72 -5.22 24.11
C ALA A 203 7.32 -6.50 24.87
N ALA A 204 8.07 -7.58 24.71
CA ALA A 204 7.86 -8.86 25.39
C ALA A 204 8.16 -8.81 26.90
N ALA A 205 9.10 -7.95 27.30
CA ALA A 205 9.43 -7.62 28.69
C ALA A 205 8.44 -6.63 29.36
N GLY A 206 7.49 -6.05 28.60
CA GLY A 206 6.59 -5.01 29.11
C GLY A 206 7.26 -3.63 29.29
N LEU A 207 8.40 -3.41 28.64
CA LEU A 207 9.20 -2.17 28.69
C LEU A 207 8.97 -1.35 27.40
N PRO A 208 7.95 -0.47 27.32
CA PRO A 208 7.70 0.28 26.10
C PRO A 208 8.88 1.18 25.73
N VAL A 209 9.22 1.22 24.44
CA VAL A 209 10.36 1.99 23.87
C VAL A 209 10.41 3.45 24.33
N SER A 210 9.26 4.07 24.61
CA SER A 210 9.14 5.44 25.13
C SER A 210 9.67 5.66 26.56
N LEU A 211 10.05 4.59 27.28
CA LEU A 211 10.84 4.70 28.51
C LEU A 211 12.27 5.16 28.24
N PHE A 212 12.84 4.86 27.07
CA PHE A 212 14.25 5.10 26.77
C PHE A 212 14.46 6.39 25.99
N ASP A 213 15.44 7.18 26.43
CA ASP A 213 15.82 8.45 25.81
C ASP A 213 16.72 8.24 24.57
N ALA A 214 17.31 7.04 24.44
CA ALA A 214 17.91 6.52 23.21
C ALA A 214 17.87 4.98 23.16
N ILE A 215 17.89 4.40 21.95
CA ILE A 215 18.11 2.96 21.73
C ILE A 215 19.22 2.80 20.70
N VAL A 216 20.17 1.92 21.00
CA VAL A 216 21.30 1.53 20.15
C VAL A 216 21.31 0.01 19.99
N SER A 217 21.56 -0.44 18.76
CA SER A 217 21.40 -1.83 18.29
C SER A 217 22.43 -2.13 17.20
N ALA A 218 22.71 -3.40 16.92
CA ALA A 218 23.83 -3.86 16.08
C ALA A 218 23.78 -3.36 14.62
N ASP A 219 22.59 -3.10 14.07
CA ASP A 219 22.34 -2.68 12.68
C ASP A 219 23.15 -1.48 12.16
N ALA A 220 23.79 -0.73 13.05
CA ALA A 220 24.55 0.48 12.77
C ALA A 220 26.08 0.36 12.99
N PHE A 221 26.60 -0.82 13.35
CA PHE A 221 28.01 -1.00 13.73
C PHE A 221 28.67 -2.21 13.05
N GLU A 222 29.91 -2.02 12.60
CA GLU A 222 30.76 -3.12 12.09
C GLU A 222 31.44 -3.89 13.23
N ASN A 223 31.69 -3.22 14.36
CA ASN A 223 32.26 -3.83 15.58
C ASN A 223 31.19 -3.88 16.68
N LEU A 224 30.91 -5.07 17.21
CA LEU A 224 30.04 -5.28 18.37
C LEU A 224 30.86 -5.46 19.65
N LYS A 225 30.22 -5.56 20.82
CA LYS A 225 30.88 -5.86 22.10
C LYS A 225 31.83 -7.08 21.92
N PRO A 226 33.12 -7.03 22.30
CA PRO A 226 33.75 -6.10 23.25
C PRO A 226 34.29 -4.77 22.69
N ALA A 227 33.95 -4.38 21.46
CA ALA A 227 34.25 -3.03 20.98
C ALA A 227 33.37 -1.97 21.68
N PRO A 228 33.91 -0.76 21.95
CA PRO A 228 33.21 0.29 22.69
C PRO A 228 32.12 1.02 21.88
N ASP A 229 32.08 0.83 20.56
CA ASP A 229 31.32 1.58 19.56
C ASP A 229 29.85 1.80 19.94
N ILE A 230 29.17 0.75 20.42
CA ILE A 230 27.76 0.76 20.83
C ILE A 230 27.53 1.70 22.02
N PHE A 231 28.39 1.67 23.04
CA PHE A 231 28.26 2.54 24.21
C PHE A 231 28.66 3.98 23.93
N LEU A 232 29.71 4.20 23.13
CA LEU A 232 30.10 5.53 22.67
C LEU A 232 28.98 6.20 21.88
N ALA A 233 28.27 5.43 21.04
CA ALA A 233 27.08 5.90 20.34
C ALA A 233 25.90 6.17 21.28
N ALA A 234 25.66 5.35 22.29
CA ALA A 234 24.60 5.57 23.27
C ALA A 234 24.85 6.85 24.09
N SER A 235 26.06 7.03 24.63
CA SER A 235 26.52 8.25 25.33
C SER A 235 26.31 9.50 24.46
N LYS A 236 26.75 9.44 23.20
CA LYS A 236 26.61 10.52 22.20
C LYS A 236 25.15 10.82 21.86
N ASN A 237 24.30 9.80 21.69
CA ASN A 237 22.88 9.97 21.37
C ASN A 237 22.11 10.59 22.55
N LEU A 238 22.49 10.24 23.78
CA LEU A 238 21.98 10.91 24.99
C LEU A 238 22.54 12.32 25.16
N GLY A 239 23.65 12.68 24.53
CA GLY A 239 24.35 13.95 24.76
C GLY A 239 24.86 14.05 26.19
N VAL A 240 25.53 12.99 26.65
CA VAL A 240 26.17 12.86 27.97
C VAL A 240 27.58 12.31 27.75
N ASP A 241 28.57 12.84 28.47
CA ASP A 241 29.96 12.39 28.38
C ASP A 241 30.15 11.02 29.06
N THR A 242 31.11 10.22 28.57
CA THR A 242 31.26 8.81 28.97
C THR A 242 31.59 8.62 30.43
N ASP A 243 32.31 9.58 31.04
CA ASP A 243 32.64 9.58 32.46
C ASP A 243 31.41 9.85 33.36
N GLU A 244 30.34 10.44 32.83
CA GLU A 244 29.05 10.62 33.53
C GLU A 244 28.03 9.48 33.29
N CYS A 245 28.40 8.46 32.51
CA CYS A 245 27.58 7.27 32.27
C CYS A 245 27.84 6.14 33.28
N ILE A 246 26.82 5.31 33.49
CA ILE A 246 26.90 3.98 34.10
C ILE A 246 26.40 2.96 33.06
N VAL A 247 27.12 1.86 32.85
CA VAL A 247 26.63 0.67 32.12
C VAL A 247 26.09 -0.37 33.11
N ILE A 248 25.02 -1.06 32.75
CA ILE A 248 24.54 -2.29 33.42
C ILE A 248 24.59 -3.44 32.41
N GLU A 249 25.34 -4.50 32.73
CA GLU A 249 25.70 -5.61 31.83
C GLU A 249 25.71 -6.97 32.54
N ASP A 250 25.39 -8.05 31.84
CA ASP A 250 25.42 -9.45 32.28
C ASP A 250 26.61 -10.26 31.68
N ALA A 251 27.20 -9.78 30.59
CA ALA A 251 28.14 -10.51 29.76
C ALA A 251 29.57 -9.94 29.80
N LEU A 252 30.57 -10.85 29.86
CA LEU A 252 32.00 -10.51 29.91
C LEU A 252 32.45 -9.56 28.78
N ALA A 253 31.93 -9.77 27.56
CA ALA A 253 32.25 -8.94 26.41
C ALA A 253 31.74 -7.50 26.57
N GLY A 254 30.59 -7.29 27.21
CA GLY A 254 30.06 -5.96 27.44
C GLY A 254 30.75 -5.21 28.58
N VAL A 255 31.14 -5.90 29.66
CA VAL A 255 31.98 -5.29 30.71
C VAL A 255 33.33 -4.85 30.12
N GLN A 256 33.89 -5.63 29.17
CA GLN A 256 35.07 -5.24 28.39
C GLN A 256 34.80 -4.02 27.48
N ALA A 257 33.66 -3.96 26.78
CA ALA A 257 33.29 -2.82 25.95
C ALA A 257 33.06 -1.54 26.76
N ALA A 258 32.44 -1.63 27.95
CA ALA A 258 32.25 -0.50 28.85
C ALA A 258 33.60 0.06 29.32
N LYS A 259 34.51 -0.83 29.72
CA LYS A 259 35.89 -0.52 30.10
C LYS A 259 36.69 0.10 28.94
N ALA A 260 36.49 -0.37 27.70
CA ALA A 260 37.09 0.19 26.50
C ALA A 260 36.48 1.55 26.07
N ALA A 261 35.26 1.86 26.51
CA ALA A 261 34.59 3.15 26.35
C ALA A 261 34.90 4.14 27.50
N GLU A 262 35.73 3.75 28.47
CA GLU A 262 36.02 4.45 29.73
C GLU A 262 34.78 4.69 30.61
N ILE A 263 33.72 3.89 30.45
CA ILE A 263 32.48 3.96 31.22
C ILE A 263 32.50 3.00 32.42
N ARG A 264 32.00 3.47 33.56
CA ARG A 264 31.79 2.66 34.78
C ARG A 264 30.71 1.61 34.55
N CYS A 265 31.00 0.33 34.83
CA CYS A 265 30.07 -0.79 34.65
C CYS A 265 29.68 -1.44 35.98
N ILE A 266 28.37 -1.60 36.21
CA ILE A 266 27.79 -2.49 37.20
C ILE A 266 27.45 -3.80 36.48
N ALA A 267 27.87 -4.95 37.01
CA ALA A 267 27.58 -6.24 36.39
C ALA A 267 26.49 -7.03 37.14
N VAL A 268 25.71 -7.86 36.44
CA VAL A 268 24.69 -8.75 37.00
C VAL A 268 24.98 -10.22 36.69
N THR A 269 24.81 -11.13 37.66
CA THR A 269 25.10 -12.57 37.48
C THR A 269 23.93 -13.35 36.86
N THR A 270 23.22 -12.76 35.89
CA THR A 270 22.05 -13.37 35.25
C THR A 270 22.42 -14.37 34.16
N SER A 271 23.52 -14.13 33.44
CA SER A 271 24.00 -15.00 32.34
C SER A 271 25.39 -15.60 32.59
N LEU A 272 26.19 -15.02 33.50
CA LEU A 272 27.51 -15.48 33.90
C LEU A 272 27.67 -15.46 35.42
N ASP A 273 28.58 -16.29 35.95
CA ASP A 273 28.92 -16.28 37.36
C ASP A 273 29.84 -15.10 37.76
N GLU A 274 29.96 -14.87 39.07
CA GLU A 274 30.73 -13.77 39.65
C GLU A 274 32.23 -13.89 39.31
N ASP A 275 32.79 -15.11 39.33
CA ASP A 275 34.19 -15.40 39.01
C ASP A 275 34.53 -15.14 37.52
N ALA A 276 33.58 -15.36 36.61
CA ALA A 276 33.70 -15.01 35.19
C ALA A 276 33.67 -13.49 35.00
N LEU A 277 32.68 -12.81 35.57
CA LEU A 277 32.50 -11.36 35.40
C LEU A 277 33.63 -10.54 36.03
N GLN A 278 34.14 -10.98 37.20
CA GLN A 278 35.22 -10.29 37.90
C GLN A 278 36.52 -10.19 37.08
N GLN A 279 36.73 -11.06 36.10
CA GLN A 279 37.89 -11.02 35.19
C GLN A 279 37.93 -9.77 34.30
N ALA A 280 36.78 -9.18 33.95
CA ALA A 280 36.72 -7.90 33.25
C ALA A 280 36.90 -6.70 34.20
N SER A 281 36.80 -6.90 35.52
CA SER A 281 36.83 -5.87 36.57
C SER A 281 35.69 -4.84 36.43
N PRO A 282 34.42 -5.26 36.58
CA PRO A 282 33.31 -4.33 36.82
C PRO A 282 33.53 -3.56 38.13
N VAL A 283 32.79 -2.48 38.34
CA VAL A 283 32.95 -1.60 39.51
C VAL A 283 32.38 -2.27 40.78
N PHE A 284 31.28 -3.01 40.62
CA PHE A 284 30.83 -4.06 41.53
C PHE A 284 29.81 -4.95 40.81
N ILE A 285 29.46 -6.07 41.43
CA ILE A 285 28.54 -7.08 40.91
C ILE A 285 27.26 -7.08 41.78
N ARG A 286 26.11 -7.36 41.15
CA ARG A 286 24.83 -7.70 41.80
C ARG A 286 24.32 -9.03 41.24
N LYS A 287 23.37 -9.66 41.91
CA LYS A 287 22.86 -10.97 41.48
C LYS A 287 21.95 -10.85 40.25
N ASP A 288 21.06 -9.87 40.27
CA ASP A 288 20.19 -9.50 39.16
C ASP A 288 19.89 -7.99 39.19
N ILE A 289 19.15 -7.49 38.19
CA ILE A 289 18.84 -6.06 38.05
C ILE A 289 17.99 -5.50 39.19
N GLY A 290 17.20 -6.34 39.88
CA GLY A 290 16.39 -5.93 41.04
C GLY A 290 17.20 -5.67 42.32
N ASP A 291 18.43 -6.19 42.39
CA ASP A 291 19.38 -5.93 43.47
C ASP A 291 20.24 -4.66 43.23
N ILE A 292 20.07 -3.95 42.10
CA ILE A 292 20.70 -2.64 41.86
C ILE A 292 19.79 -1.53 42.39
N SER A 293 20.27 -0.74 43.34
CA SER A 293 19.56 0.45 43.83
C SER A 293 19.99 1.74 43.11
N ILE A 294 19.15 2.78 43.15
CA ILE A 294 19.54 4.12 42.68
C ILE A 294 20.77 4.69 43.43
N ASN A 295 21.07 4.22 44.65
CA ASN A 295 22.28 4.61 45.40
C ASN A 295 23.55 3.92 44.88
N ASP A 296 23.43 2.70 44.35
CA ASP A 296 24.53 2.02 43.68
C ASP A 296 24.94 2.80 42.42
N ILE A 297 23.94 3.26 41.66
CA ILE A 297 24.13 4.10 40.47
C ILE A 297 24.68 5.48 40.84
N LEU A 298 24.06 6.21 41.77
CA LEU A 298 24.41 7.61 42.07
C LEU A 298 25.65 7.79 42.96
N TYR A 299 25.99 6.82 43.81
CA TYR A 299 27.02 6.99 44.85
C TYR A 299 28.00 5.81 44.98
N GLY A 300 27.82 4.73 44.22
CA GLY A 300 28.75 3.61 44.17
C GLY A 300 28.62 2.57 45.28
N GLY A 301 27.46 2.49 45.95
CA GLY A 301 27.15 1.41 46.89
C GLY A 301 27.99 1.45 48.18
N SER A 302 27.78 2.46 49.03
CA SER A 302 28.38 2.49 50.37
C SER A 302 27.74 1.44 51.28
N ASN A 303 28.55 0.63 51.98
CA ASN A 303 28.10 -0.37 52.98
C ASN A 303 27.48 0.29 54.24
N ALA A 304 26.27 0.81 54.11
CA ALA A 304 25.42 1.32 55.19
C ALA A 304 23.95 1.09 54.84
N TYR A 305 23.13 0.75 55.84
CA TYR A 305 21.70 0.40 55.75
C TYR A 305 21.36 -0.98 55.14
N HIS A 306 21.81 -2.04 55.82
CA HIS A 306 20.89 -3.16 56.06
C HIS A 306 19.87 -2.79 57.17
N ASN A 307 18.74 -3.50 57.18
CA ASN A 307 17.51 -3.37 57.99
C ASN A 307 16.37 -2.60 57.28
N GLU A 308 15.14 -3.09 57.19
CA GLU A 308 14.54 -4.37 57.65
C GLU A 308 13.42 -4.75 56.67
N ARG A 309 13.26 -6.04 56.34
CA ARG A 309 12.11 -6.53 55.53
C ARG A 309 11.60 -7.90 55.99
N THR A 310 11.37 -8.02 57.29
CA THR A 310 10.72 -9.17 57.93
C THR A 310 9.19 -9.06 57.88
N GLU A 311 8.56 -10.22 57.67
CA GLU A 311 7.18 -10.54 58.06
C GLU A 311 6.04 -9.67 57.49
N ASN A 312 5.52 -10.10 56.33
CA ASN A 312 4.12 -10.53 56.26
C ASN A 312 3.93 -11.43 55.01
N THR A 313 3.87 -12.74 55.21
CA THR A 313 3.73 -13.73 54.12
C THR A 313 2.83 -14.90 54.55
N GLU A 314 1.69 -14.57 55.16
CA GLU A 314 0.56 -15.49 55.31
C GLU A 314 -0.71 -14.83 54.75
N ASN A 315 -1.63 -15.66 54.24
CA ASN A 315 -2.89 -15.28 53.59
C ASN A 315 -2.76 -14.48 52.27
N ILE A 316 -2.48 -15.20 51.18
CA ILE A 316 -3.44 -15.37 50.06
C ILE A 316 -3.16 -16.74 49.43
N SER A 317 -3.92 -17.75 49.86
CA SER A 317 -3.92 -19.10 49.28
C SER A 317 -5.34 -19.67 49.19
N SER A 318 -6.32 -18.79 48.94
CA SER A 318 -7.74 -19.15 48.85
C SER A 318 -8.53 -18.06 48.09
N LEU A 319 -8.58 -18.17 46.76
CA LEU A 319 -9.71 -17.68 45.91
C LEU A 319 -9.55 -18.13 44.45
N GLY A 320 -9.47 -19.44 44.25
CA GLY A 320 -9.85 -20.04 42.96
C GLY A 320 -11.37 -20.20 42.89
N ASN A 321 -11.93 -20.13 41.68
CA ASN A 321 -13.32 -20.43 41.32
C ASN A 321 -14.42 -19.49 41.87
N ALA A 322 -14.77 -18.48 41.07
CA ALA A 322 -16.15 -18.00 40.91
C ALA A 322 -16.38 -17.62 39.43
N SER A 323 -17.55 -17.95 38.88
CA SER A 323 -17.93 -17.69 37.48
C SER A 323 -18.69 -16.35 37.32
N PRO A 324 -18.76 -15.77 36.11
CA PRO A 324 -19.29 -14.41 35.92
C PRO A 324 -20.83 -14.39 35.78
N GLU A 325 -21.51 -13.73 36.71
CA GLU A 325 -22.85 -13.15 36.54
C GLU A 325 -22.89 -11.73 37.14
N ILE A 326 -23.99 -11.01 36.91
CA ILE A 326 -24.23 -9.61 37.32
C ILE A 326 -23.39 -8.56 36.55
N LEU A 327 -23.78 -8.33 35.28
CA LEU A 327 -23.73 -6.97 34.70
C LEU A 327 -24.75 -6.76 33.56
N ASN A 328 -26.00 -7.19 33.79
CA ASN A 328 -27.15 -6.83 32.95
C ASN A 328 -28.02 -5.82 33.73
N GLY A 329 -27.98 -4.54 33.34
CA GLY A 329 -28.32 -3.43 34.23
C GLY A 329 -28.82 -2.14 33.57
N ALA A 330 -29.59 -2.26 32.49
CA ALA A 330 -30.43 -1.20 31.88
C ALA A 330 -29.75 0.10 31.40
N THR A 331 -29.48 0.16 30.09
CA THR A 331 -29.63 1.40 29.31
C THR A 331 -30.98 1.38 28.59
N ASN A 332 -31.96 2.12 29.11
CA ASN A 332 -33.23 2.41 28.42
C ASN A 332 -33.39 3.92 28.31
N ALA A 333 -33.45 4.44 27.08
CA ALA A 333 -33.74 5.84 26.80
C ALA A 333 -34.38 5.97 25.40
N GLU A 334 -35.71 6.10 25.37
CA GLU A 334 -36.45 6.51 24.16
C GLU A 334 -36.94 7.94 24.27
N SER A 335 -36.96 8.62 23.12
CA SER A 335 -37.70 9.86 22.84
C SER A 335 -37.25 11.15 23.54
N VAL A 336 -37.55 12.27 22.87
CA VAL A 336 -37.14 13.63 23.21
C VAL A 336 -38.37 14.53 23.09
N GLU A 337 -38.60 15.42 24.07
CA GLU A 337 -38.88 16.85 23.82
C GLU A 337 -39.03 17.71 25.10
N ASN A 338 -38.53 18.95 25.03
CA ASN A 338 -39.12 20.21 25.56
C ASN A 338 -39.78 20.22 26.97
N THR A 339 -39.35 21.01 27.98
CA THR A 339 -38.82 22.40 27.97
C THR A 339 -38.27 22.88 29.33
N ASN A 340 -37.46 23.96 29.30
CA ASN A 340 -37.41 25.10 30.25
C ASN A 340 -37.18 24.91 31.78
N SER A 341 -35.96 25.29 32.19
CA SER A 341 -35.66 26.42 33.11
C SER A 341 -35.32 26.23 34.61
N SER A 342 -34.22 26.89 34.99
CA SER A 342 -33.90 27.51 36.30
C SER A 342 -33.68 26.70 37.58
N SER A 343 -32.40 26.40 37.84
CA SER A 343 -31.60 26.87 39.01
C SER A 343 -31.55 26.08 40.34
N SER A 344 -30.40 26.23 41.02
CA SER A 344 -29.98 25.68 42.34
C SER A 344 -29.85 24.14 42.43
N LYS A 345 -28.62 23.59 42.44
CA LYS A 345 -27.65 23.49 43.58
C LYS A 345 -27.92 22.26 44.46
N ASP A 346 -27.11 21.21 44.34
CA ASP A 346 -25.79 21.05 45.00
C ASP A 346 -25.87 20.69 46.49
N GLN A 347 -25.98 19.39 46.78
CA GLN A 347 -25.08 18.77 47.76
C GLN A 347 -23.87 18.21 47.00
N GLY A 348 -23.01 19.10 46.49
CA GLY A 348 -21.83 18.70 45.74
C GLY A 348 -20.76 18.07 46.64
N LEU A 349 -20.10 17.01 46.16
CA LEU A 349 -18.94 16.43 46.84
C LEU A 349 -17.84 17.49 47.02
N LEU A 350 -17.37 17.67 48.25
CA LEU A 350 -16.33 18.64 48.61
C LEU A 350 -14.91 18.13 48.27
N GLY A 351 -14.64 17.96 46.97
CA GLY A 351 -13.26 17.99 46.47
C GLY A 351 -12.74 19.43 46.41
N SER A 352 -11.47 19.69 46.78
CA SER A 352 -10.91 21.02 46.59
C SER A 352 -10.76 21.33 45.10
N ARG A 353 -10.60 22.61 44.73
CA ARG A 353 -10.24 22.97 43.33
C ARG A 353 -8.96 22.29 42.86
N ARG A 354 -8.04 21.93 43.77
CA ARG A 354 -6.81 21.19 43.48
C ARG A 354 -7.10 19.72 43.16
N ASP A 355 -8.10 19.14 43.79
CA ASP A 355 -8.53 17.75 43.58
C ASP A 355 -9.37 17.63 42.31
N ILE A 356 -10.28 18.59 42.05
CA ILE A 356 -11.03 18.65 40.79
C ILE A 356 -10.06 18.86 39.61
N LEU A 357 -9.01 19.68 39.76
CA LEU A 357 -7.94 19.79 38.75
C LEU A 357 -7.08 18.53 38.67
N ARG A 358 -6.74 17.86 39.78
CA ARG A 358 -5.98 16.60 39.77
C ARG A 358 -6.76 15.46 39.12
N TYR A 359 -7.93 15.11 39.64
CA TYR A 359 -8.76 14.03 39.09
C TYR A 359 -9.32 14.37 37.71
N GLY A 360 -9.56 15.65 37.40
CA GLY A 360 -9.89 16.10 36.04
C GLY A 360 -8.72 15.93 35.06
N SER A 361 -7.52 16.41 35.41
CA SER A 361 -6.34 16.22 34.55
C SER A 361 -5.87 14.78 34.48
N LEU A 362 -6.03 13.99 35.54
CA LEU A 362 -5.76 12.55 35.55
C LEU A 362 -6.80 11.77 34.74
N GLY A 363 -8.08 12.15 34.81
CA GLY A 363 -9.13 11.58 33.96
C GLY A 363 -8.92 11.93 32.48
N ILE A 364 -8.48 13.15 32.18
CA ILE A 364 -8.05 13.54 30.82
C ILE A 364 -6.80 12.74 30.42
N ALA A 365 -5.79 12.62 31.28
CA ALA A 365 -4.57 11.85 30.99
C ALA A 365 -4.87 10.36 30.73
N PHE A 366 -5.73 9.73 31.54
CA PHE A 366 -6.20 8.37 31.29
C PHE A 366 -7.03 8.30 30.00
N SER A 367 -7.92 9.26 29.72
CA SER A 367 -8.69 9.28 28.47
C SER A 367 -7.78 9.43 27.25
N CYS A 368 -6.77 10.28 27.31
CA CYS A 368 -5.75 10.45 26.28
C CYS A 368 -4.85 9.21 26.15
N LEU A 369 -4.51 8.52 27.26
CA LEU A 369 -3.74 7.28 27.25
C LEU A 369 -4.54 6.12 26.64
N PHE A 370 -5.80 5.94 27.04
CA PHE A 370 -6.71 4.97 26.42
C PHE A 370 -6.94 5.28 24.93
N PHE A 371 -7.09 6.55 24.56
CA PHE A 371 -7.19 6.98 23.17
C PHE A 371 -5.90 6.66 22.39
N THR A 372 -4.73 6.99 22.94
CA THR A 372 -3.41 6.75 22.32
C THR A 372 -3.10 5.26 22.18
N ILE A 373 -3.46 4.43 23.17
CA ILE A 373 -3.31 2.97 23.11
C ILE A 373 -4.29 2.39 22.07
N GLY A 374 -5.57 2.77 22.13
CA GLY A 374 -6.60 2.27 21.21
C GLY A 374 -6.40 2.71 19.76
N ASN A 375 -5.77 3.86 19.53
CA ASN A 375 -5.50 4.42 18.20
C ASN A 375 -4.00 4.40 17.86
N TRP A 376 -3.18 3.58 18.51
CA TRP A 376 -1.72 3.58 18.31
C TRP A 376 -1.33 3.37 16.83
N LYS A 377 -1.98 2.43 16.13
CA LYS A 377 -1.83 2.26 14.68
C LYS A 377 -2.11 3.57 13.93
N ALA A 378 -3.29 4.18 14.13
CA ALA A 378 -3.65 5.45 13.49
C ALA A 378 -2.61 6.57 13.74
N MET A 379 -1.97 6.59 14.92
CA MET A 379 -0.93 7.58 15.25
C MET A 379 0.42 7.34 14.55
N GLN A 380 0.73 6.13 14.04
CA GLN A 380 1.96 5.87 13.28
C GLN A 380 1.99 6.56 11.91
N PHE A 381 0.81 6.81 11.34
CA PHE A 381 0.60 7.50 10.05
C PHE A 381 0.65 9.02 10.16
N ALA A 382 0.48 9.58 11.38
CA ALA A 382 0.48 11.02 11.59
C ALA A 382 1.89 11.61 11.46
N SER A 383 2.11 12.50 10.49
CA SER A 383 3.34 13.31 10.46
C SER A 383 3.27 14.44 11.50
N PRO A 384 4.21 14.54 12.46
CA PRO A 384 4.29 15.67 13.37
C PRO A 384 4.57 17.00 12.63
N LYS A 385 5.32 16.93 11.52
CA LYS A 385 5.55 18.07 10.61
C LYS A 385 4.26 18.45 9.88
N GLY A 386 3.49 17.48 9.39
CA GLY A 386 2.20 17.73 8.73
C GLY A 386 1.17 18.37 9.66
N LEU A 387 1.09 17.88 10.90
CA LEU A 387 0.23 18.47 11.94
C LEU A 387 0.65 19.90 12.29
N LEU A 388 1.96 20.17 12.38
CA LEU A 388 2.50 21.52 12.58
C LEU A 388 2.20 22.45 11.39
N ASN A 389 2.39 21.98 10.15
CA ASN A 389 2.11 22.74 8.93
C ASN A 389 0.63 23.16 8.86
N PHE A 390 -0.28 22.26 9.22
CA PHE A 390 -1.71 22.53 9.33
C PHE A 390 -2.01 23.60 10.40
N LEU A 391 -1.46 23.43 11.61
CA LEU A 391 -1.66 24.37 12.73
C LEU A 391 -1.01 25.75 12.51
N THR A 392 0.04 25.83 11.70
CA THR A 392 0.74 27.08 11.36
C THR A 392 0.19 27.78 10.11
N GLY A 393 -0.80 27.18 9.42
CA GLY A 393 -1.50 27.81 8.30
C GLY A 393 -0.67 27.90 7.01
N GLY A 394 0.07 26.83 6.68
CA GLY A 394 0.97 26.74 5.51
C GLY A 394 0.29 26.73 4.13
N ASN A 395 -0.71 27.58 3.87
CA ASN A 395 -1.39 27.69 2.58
C ASN A 395 -0.43 28.22 1.50
N SER A 396 0.06 27.33 0.62
CA SER A 396 0.83 27.70 -0.56
C SER A 396 -0.05 28.48 -1.56
N SER A 397 0.16 29.79 -1.63
CA SER A 397 -0.63 30.75 -2.43
C SER A 397 -0.59 30.56 -3.96
N ILE A 398 0.14 29.55 -4.44
CA ILE A 398 0.26 29.15 -5.84
C ILE A 398 -1.10 28.73 -6.43
N PHE A 399 -1.95 28.09 -5.61
CA PHE A 399 -3.20 27.47 -6.05
C PHE A 399 -4.44 28.34 -5.88
N ALA A 400 -4.30 29.58 -5.39
CA ALA A 400 -5.42 30.53 -5.26
C ALA A 400 -5.87 31.04 -6.65
N THR A 401 -6.85 30.37 -7.25
CA THR A 401 -7.39 30.70 -8.57
C THR A 401 -8.38 31.86 -8.55
N ASN A 402 -8.05 32.93 -9.27
CA ASN A 402 -9.09 33.71 -9.95
C ASN A 402 -9.48 32.94 -11.23
N GLU A 403 -10.73 32.50 -11.33
CA GLU A 403 -11.22 31.87 -12.56
C GLU A 403 -11.32 32.91 -13.70
N GLY A 404 -10.90 32.52 -14.91
CA GLY A 404 -11.11 33.32 -16.14
C GLY A 404 -9.86 33.91 -16.79
N GLU A 405 -8.66 33.81 -16.18
CA GLU A 405 -7.43 34.25 -16.86
C GLU A 405 -6.88 33.21 -17.86
N SER A 406 -6.06 33.67 -18.81
CA SER A 406 -5.45 32.83 -19.85
C SER A 406 -4.33 31.93 -19.31
N LEU A 407 -4.09 30.79 -19.97
CA LEU A 407 -3.01 29.85 -19.64
C LEU A 407 -1.63 30.54 -19.47
N SER A 408 -1.35 31.59 -20.26
CA SER A 408 -0.07 32.30 -20.21
C SER A 408 0.15 33.12 -18.94
N SER A 409 -0.89 33.60 -18.25
CA SER A 409 -0.70 34.37 -17.01
C SER A 409 -0.43 33.46 -15.82
N ARG A 410 -1.12 32.31 -15.69
CA ARG A 410 -0.86 31.32 -14.63
C ARG A 410 0.57 30.79 -14.66
N VAL A 411 1.10 30.45 -15.84
CA VAL A 411 2.51 30.05 -15.99
C VAL A 411 3.47 31.18 -15.58
N GLN A 412 3.18 32.44 -15.95
CA GLN A 412 4.01 33.59 -15.54
C GLN A 412 3.91 33.89 -14.03
N GLN A 413 2.75 33.68 -13.41
CA GLN A 413 2.57 33.77 -11.95
C GLN A 413 3.41 32.72 -11.23
N ILE A 414 3.42 31.47 -11.71
CA ILE A 414 4.26 30.40 -11.15
C ILE A 414 5.75 30.71 -11.39
N LYS A 415 6.16 31.16 -12.59
CA LYS A 415 7.56 31.60 -12.83
C LYS A 415 7.99 32.74 -11.93
N LYS A 416 7.10 33.68 -11.61
CA LYS A 416 7.38 34.74 -10.62
C LYS A 416 7.56 34.15 -9.22
N TYR A 417 6.64 33.29 -8.78
CA TYR A 417 6.77 32.58 -7.50
C TYR A 417 8.11 31.84 -7.40
N LEU A 418 8.55 31.15 -8.45
CA LEU A 418 9.85 30.45 -8.50
C LEU A 418 11.03 31.44 -8.41
N ALA A 419 10.94 32.65 -8.98
CA ALA A 419 11.98 33.68 -8.85
C ALA A 419 12.07 34.22 -7.42
N ASP A 420 10.93 34.50 -6.79
CA ASP A 420 10.83 34.95 -5.40
C ASP A 420 11.31 33.83 -4.44
N PHE A 421 11.00 32.56 -4.74
CA PHE A 421 11.42 31.37 -3.97
C PHE A 421 12.92 31.08 -4.07
N GLU A 422 13.52 31.17 -5.26
CA GLU A 422 14.97 30.95 -5.42
C GLU A 422 15.83 32.05 -4.77
N THR A 423 15.26 33.25 -4.57
CA THR A 423 15.92 34.36 -3.86
C THR A 423 15.60 34.42 -2.35
N GLY A 424 14.64 33.63 -1.87
CA GLY A 424 14.28 33.52 -0.47
C GLY A 424 15.31 32.77 0.38
N GLY A 425 15.61 33.29 1.58
CA GLY A 425 16.63 32.76 2.49
C GLY A 425 16.26 31.49 3.29
N SER A 426 15.06 30.92 3.09
CA SER A 426 14.57 29.74 3.80
C SER A 426 13.77 28.86 2.84
N ALA A 427 14.37 27.74 2.42
CA ALA A 427 13.74 26.75 1.55
C ALA A 427 13.91 25.35 2.15
N THR A 428 12.82 24.58 2.17
CA THR A 428 12.86 23.16 2.55
C THR A 428 13.55 22.37 1.45
N TYR A 429 14.52 21.53 1.82
CA TYR A 429 15.14 20.56 0.91
C TYR A 429 14.51 19.19 1.14
N VAL A 430 14.44 18.39 0.08
CA VAL A 430 14.02 16.99 0.16
C VAL A 430 15.06 16.17 0.96
N PRO A 431 14.65 15.25 1.85
CA PRO A 431 15.58 14.28 2.44
C PRO A 431 16.09 13.32 1.36
N GLU A 432 17.32 12.81 1.53
CA GLU A 432 17.84 11.75 0.66
C GLU A 432 17.15 10.41 0.98
N PHE A 433 16.93 9.56 -0.03
CA PHE A 433 16.30 8.26 0.18
C PHE A 433 17.14 7.38 1.14
N PRO A 434 16.54 6.72 2.15
CA PRO A 434 17.28 5.80 3.03
C PRO A 434 17.91 4.65 2.25
N ARG A 435 19.19 4.37 2.54
CA ARG A 435 20.04 3.45 1.73
C ARG A 435 19.58 1.98 1.70
N LYS A 436 18.69 1.56 2.61
CA LYS A 436 18.18 0.19 2.73
C LYS A 436 16.76 0.01 2.13
N LEU A 437 16.13 1.04 1.52
CA LEU A 437 14.81 0.86 0.91
C LEU A 437 14.87 0.06 -0.40
N ASP A 438 13.88 -0.80 -0.61
CA ASP A 438 13.69 -1.53 -1.87
C ASP A 438 13.11 -0.65 -2.98
N TRP A 439 13.45 -1.00 -4.23
CA TRP A 439 13.00 -0.28 -5.43
C TRP A 439 12.47 -1.23 -6.49
N LEU A 440 11.45 -0.76 -7.22
CA LEU A 440 10.84 -1.40 -8.38
C LEU A 440 10.99 -0.49 -9.60
N ASN A 441 10.96 -1.07 -10.80
CA ASN A 441 11.15 -0.39 -12.09
C ASN A 441 12.53 0.29 -12.28
N THR A 442 13.43 0.29 -11.29
CA THR A 442 14.78 0.87 -11.37
C THR A 442 15.71 0.28 -10.28
N ALA A 443 16.99 0.65 -10.31
CA ALA A 443 17.91 0.48 -9.18
C ALA A 443 17.84 1.71 -8.24
N PRO A 444 18.26 1.60 -6.95
CA PRO A 444 18.09 2.68 -5.97
C PRO A 444 18.65 4.04 -6.41
N LEU A 445 17.77 5.05 -6.47
CA LEU A 445 18.08 6.41 -6.91
C LEU A 445 18.48 7.33 -5.74
N GLN A 446 19.27 8.36 -6.04
CA GLN A 446 19.70 9.39 -5.10
C GLN A 446 19.43 10.80 -5.65
N PHE A 447 18.89 11.70 -4.84
CA PHE A 447 18.72 13.12 -5.20
C PHE A 447 20.04 13.81 -5.47
N GLY A 448 21.08 13.52 -4.68
CA GLY A 448 22.41 14.12 -4.84
C GLY A 448 23.16 13.73 -6.12
N ARG A 449 22.72 12.65 -6.81
CA ARG A 449 23.47 12.01 -7.91
C ARG A 449 22.63 11.78 -9.17
N ASP A 450 21.51 11.06 -9.07
CA ASP A 450 20.80 10.51 -10.23
C ASP A 450 19.64 11.41 -10.67
N LEU A 451 18.92 11.97 -9.70
CA LEU A 451 17.82 12.91 -9.92
C LEU A 451 18.29 14.38 -9.98
N LYS A 452 19.57 14.63 -9.71
CA LYS A 452 20.19 15.96 -9.77
C LYS A 452 19.99 16.58 -11.16
N GLY A 453 19.56 17.84 -11.20
CA GLY A 453 19.29 18.51 -12.48
C GLY A 453 17.91 18.20 -13.09
N ARG A 454 16.99 17.57 -12.36
CA ARG A 454 15.62 17.27 -12.82
C ARG A 454 14.56 18.02 -12.03
N VAL A 455 13.42 18.29 -12.66
CA VAL A 455 12.17 18.47 -11.90
C VAL A 455 11.64 17.07 -11.56
N VAL A 456 11.41 16.81 -10.28
CA VAL A 456 10.90 15.51 -9.80
C VAL A 456 9.52 15.69 -9.18
N VAL A 457 8.60 14.77 -9.44
CA VAL A 457 7.37 14.62 -8.66
C VAL A 457 7.50 13.36 -7.82
N LEU A 458 7.42 13.51 -6.51
CA LEU A 458 7.22 12.39 -5.60
C LEU A 458 5.72 12.20 -5.42
N ASP A 459 5.21 11.03 -5.76
CA ASP A 459 3.82 10.65 -5.50
C ASP A 459 3.77 9.80 -4.24
N PHE A 460 3.18 10.31 -3.16
CA PHE A 460 2.97 9.58 -1.92
C PHE A 460 1.66 8.81 -1.99
N TRP A 461 1.78 7.51 -2.29
CA TRP A 461 0.67 6.65 -2.65
C TRP A 461 0.67 5.33 -1.87
N THR A 462 -0.45 4.63 -1.87
CA THR A 462 -0.61 3.27 -1.37
C THR A 462 -1.63 2.56 -2.27
N TYR A 463 -1.42 1.28 -2.62
CA TYR A 463 -2.21 0.65 -3.69
C TYR A 463 -3.59 0.16 -3.27
N CYS A 464 -3.90 0.15 -1.97
CA CYS A 464 -5.26 -0.12 -1.48
C CYS A 464 -6.26 1.00 -1.84
N CYS A 465 -5.78 2.25 -1.87
CA CYS A 465 -6.61 3.44 -1.83
C CYS A 465 -7.09 3.87 -3.22
N ILE A 466 -8.41 3.97 -3.39
CA ILE A 466 -9.04 4.35 -4.66
C ILE A 466 -8.63 5.76 -5.14
N ASN A 467 -8.40 6.69 -4.21
CA ASN A 467 -7.92 8.04 -4.52
C ASN A 467 -6.50 8.02 -5.12
N CYS A 468 -5.67 7.03 -4.75
CA CYS A 468 -4.35 6.81 -5.38
C CYS A 468 -4.48 6.17 -6.76
N MET A 469 -5.37 5.17 -6.92
CA MET A 469 -5.61 4.54 -8.24
C MET A 469 -6.07 5.59 -9.28
N HIS A 470 -6.96 6.50 -8.89
CA HIS A 470 -7.51 7.54 -9.77
C HIS A 470 -6.48 8.54 -10.31
N VAL A 471 -5.31 8.71 -9.69
CA VAL A 471 -4.29 9.66 -10.16
C VAL A 471 -3.21 9.02 -11.04
N LEU A 472 -3.15 7.69 -11.14
CA LEU A 472 -2.20 7.01 -12.01
C LEU A 472 -2.36 7.40 -13.51
N PRO A 473 -3.58 7.59 -14.07
CA PRO A 473 -3.75 8.12 -15.42
C PRO A 473 -3.30 9.57 -15.58
N ASP A 474 -3.40 10.37 -14.52
CA ASP A 474 -2.95 11.77 -14.49
C ASP A 474 -1.41 11.85 -14.48
N LEU A 475 -0.76 10.94 -13.76
CA LEU A 475 0.69 10.77 -13.78
C LEU A 475 1.18 10.27 -15.15
N GLU A 476 0.55 9.23 -15.75
CA GLU A 476 0.94 8.75 -17.08
C GLU A 476 0.84 9.87 -18.12
N PHE A 477 -0.20 10.71 -18.05
CA PHE A 477 -0.34 11.87 -18.93
C PHE A 477 0.85 12.84 -18.80
N ILE A 478 1.27 13.18 -17.57
CA ILE A 478 2.36 14.13 -17.32
C ILE A 478 3.72 13.52 -17.69
N GLU A 479 3.99 12.25 -17.35
CA GLU A 479 5.19 11.53 -17.80
C GLU A 479 5.32 11.52 -19.32
N LYS A 480 4.23 11.16 -20.02
CA LYS A 480 4.15 11.09 -21.49
C LYS A 480 4.27 12.45 -22.16
N LYS A 481 3.82 13.52 -21.50
CA LYS A 481 3.96 14.92 -21.96
C LYS A 481 5.41 15.42 -21.82
N TYR A 482 6.10 15.06 -20.72
CA TYR A 482 7.44 15.58 -20.40
C TYR A 482 8.59 14.58 -20.60
N LYS A 483 8.34 13.40 -21.17
CA LYS A 483 9.32 12.32 -21.45
C LYS A 483 10.65 12.75 -22.11
N ASP A 484 10.64 13.83 -22.90
CA ASP A 484 11.80 14.36 -23.63
C ASP A 484 12.48 15.55 -22.91
N LYS A 485 12.09 15.80 -21.65
CA LYS A 485 12.66 16.81 -20.75
C LYS A 485 13.32 16.15 -19.53
N PRO A 486 14.19 16.87 -18.79
CA PRO A 486 14.69 16.47 -17.47
C PRO A 486 13.61 16.44 -16.37
N PHE A 487 12.66 15.53 -16.52
CA PHE A 487 11.51 15.29 -15.65
C PHE A 487 11.46 13.82 -15.19
N THR A 488 10.92 13.54 -14.01
CA THR A 488 10.73 12.17 -13.49
C THR A 488 9.62 12.15 -12.43
N VAL A 489 8.73 11.16 -12.49
CA VAL A 489 7.88 10.77 -11.34
C VAL A 489 8.61 9.68 -10.54
N VAL A 490 8.49 9.70 -9.22
CA VAL A 490 8.88 8.60 -8.33
C VAL A 490 7.70 8.31 -7.41
N GLY A 491 7.15 7.10 -7.50
CA GLY A 491 6.12 6.63 -6.57
C GLY A 491 6.77 6.28 -5.23
N VAL A 492 6.57 7.11 -4.22
CA VAL A 492 6.97 6.83 -2.84
C VAL A 492 5.82 6.05 -2.20
N HIS A 493 5.95 4.73 -2.20
CA HIS A 493 4.90 3.85 -1.72
C HIS A 493 4.91 3.83 -0.18
N SER A 494 3.93 4.50 0.43
CA SER A 494 3.76 4.63 1.88
C SER A 494 2.56 3.80 2.32
N ALA A 495 2.81 2.54 2.67
CA ALA A 495 1.84 1.48 2.94
C ALA A 495 0.84 1.75 4.09
N LYS A 496 -0.46 1.88 3.80
CA LYS A 496 -1.50 2.01 4.84
C LYS A 496 -1.63 0.71 5.65
N PHE A 497 -1.73 -0.42 4.98
CA PHE A 497 -1.94 -1.74 5.58
C PHE A 497 -0.61 -2.51 5.78
N ASP A 498 -0.62 -3.54 6.62
CA ASP A 498 0.60 -4.29 6.95
C ASP A 498 1.07 -5.18 5.78
N ASN A 499 0.16 -5.72 4.97
CA ASN A 499 0.46 -6.42 3.71
C ASN A 499 1.17 -5.53 2.69
N GLU A 500 0.74 -4.27 2.54
CA GLU A 500 1.27 -3.35 1.53
C GLU A 500 2.75 -2.95 1.77
N LYS A 501 3.37 -3.39 2.88
CA LYS A 501 4.80 -3.24 3.15
C LYS A 501 5.66 -4.29 2.44
N ASP A 502 5.07 -5.41 2.00
CA ASP A 502 5.79 -6.48 1.31
C ASP A 502 6.07 -6.11 -0.17
N LEU A 503 7.33 -6.27 -0.58
CA LEU A 503 7.79 -5.89 -1.92
C LEU A 503 7.11 -6.69 -3.04
N GLU A 504 6.73 -7.96 -2.82
CA GLU A 504 6.01 -8.77 -3.80
C GLU A 504 4.55 -8.32 -3.96
N ALA A 505 3.95 -7.81 -2.87
CA ALA A 505 2.61 -7.25 -2.89
C ALA A 505 2.60 -5.90 -3.65
N ILE A 506 3.56 -5.00 -3.36
CA ILE A 506 3.77 -3.76 -4.12
C ILE A 506 4.12 -4.06 -5.58
N ARG A 507 4.96 -5.07 -5.88
CA ARG A 507 5.25 -5.49 -7.26
C ARG A 507 4.00 -5.97 -7.98
N SER A 508 3.17 -6.78 -7.32
CA SER A 508 1.90 -7.24 -7.87
C SER A 508 0.97 -6.06 -8.19
N ALA A 509 0.92 -5.05 -7.32
CA ALA A 509 0.20 -3.81 -7.60
C ALA A 509 0.80 -3.00 -8.77
N VAL A 510 2.12 -2.80 -8.82
CA VAL A 510 2.81 -2.13 -9.94
C VAL A 510 2.48 -2.80 -11.29
N LEU A 511 2.40 -4.12 -11.32
CA LEU A 511 2.01 -4.91 -12.49
C LEU A 511 0.51 -4.82 -12.81
N ARG A 512 -0.36 -4.87 -11.80
CA ARG A 512 -1.82 -4.76 -11.91
C ARG A 512 -2.26 -3.38 -12.40
N TYR A 513 -1.65 -2.31 -11.89
CA TYR A 513 -1.99 -0.94 -12.27
C TYR A 513 -1.18 -0.43 -13.47
N ASN A 514 -0.18 -1.18 -13.95
CA ASN A 514 0.73 -0.83 -15.06
C ASN A 514 1.57 0.44 -14.77
N VAL A 515 2.05 0.57 -13.54
CA VAL A 515 2.93 1.66 -13.11
C VAL A 515 4.31 1.51 -13.78
N THR A 516 4.79 2.57 -14.45
CA THR A 516 6.06 2.53 -15.21
C THR A 516 7.15 3.48 -14.74
N HIS A 517 6.85 4.42 -13.85
CA HIS A 517 7.87 5.19 -13.16
C HIS A 517 8.62 4.35 -12.10
N PRO A 518 9.81 4.77 -11.67
CA PRO A 518 10.43 4.30 -10.42
C PRO A 518 9.44 4.26 -9.25
N VAL A 519 9.46 3.18 -8.48
CA VAL A 519 8.74 3.08 -7.21
C VAL A 519 9.72 2.68 -6.10
N VAL A 520 9.62 3.31 -4.94
CA VAL A 520 10.39 3.00 -3.73
C VAL A 520 9.45 2.58 -2.60
N ASN A 521 9.82 1.52 -1.87
CA ASN A 521 9.07 1.07 -0.70
C ASN A 521 9.44 1.93 0.53
N ASP A 522 8.63 2.93 0.86
CA ASP A 522 8.68 3.69 2.13
C ASP A 522 7.58 3.18 3.08
N GLY A 523 7.46 1.85 3.23
CA GLY A 523 6.44 1.20 4.06
C GLY A 523 6.50 1.55 5.56
N ASP A 524 7.65 2.04 6.03
CA ASP A 524 7.82 2.63 7.38
C ASP A 524 7.47 4.13 7.43
N MET A 525 7.19 4.79 6.31
CA MET A 525 6.80 6.20 6.18
C MET A 525 7.84 7.22 6.67
N TYR A 526 9.12 6.97 6.38
CA TYR A 526 10.19 7.91 6.72
C TYR A 526 10.10 9.20 5.89
N LEU A 527 9.98 9.09 4.56
CA LEU A 527 9.90 10.26 3.67
C LEU A 527 8.59 11.02 3.88
N TRP A 528 7.48 10.29 4.06
CA TRP A 528 6.16 10.83 4.40
C TRP A 528 6.21 11.71 5.65
N ARG A 529 6.77 11.20 6.76
CA ARG A 529 6.91 11.98 8.00
C ARG A 529 7.86 13.16 7.83
N GLU A 530 9.02 12.96 7.18
CA GLU A 530 10.04 14.00 7.02
C GLU A 530 9.61 15.18 6.13
N LEU A 531 8.76 14.93 5.12
CA LEU A 531 8.22 15.97 4.24
C LEU A 531 6.93 16.61 4.74
N GLY A 532 6.30 16.07 5.80
CA GLY A 532 5.08 16.62 6.38
C GLY A 532 3.78 16.13 5.74
N VAL A 533 3.80 14.98 5.05
CA VAL A 533 2.65 14.42 4.36
C VAL A 533 1.60 13.92 5.37
N ASN A 534 0.32 14.02 4.99
CA ASN A 534 -0.83 13.69 5.85
C ASN A 534 -2.07 13.17 5.08
N SER A 535 -1.93 12.84 3.79
CA SER A 535 -3.04 12.42 2.91
C SER A 535 -2.57 11.52 1.77
N TRP A 536 -3.42 10.60 1.33
CA TRP A 536 -3.22 9.78 0.14
C TRP A 536 -4.18 10.20 -0.99
N PRO A 537 -3.70 10.46 -2.22
CA PRO A 537 -2.30 10.68 -2.59
C PRO A 537 -1.78 12.04 -2.10
N THR A 538 -0.47 12.28 -2.18
CA THR A 538 0.12 13.63 -2.10
C THR A 538 1.30 13.77 -3.05
N PHE A 539 1.28 14.78 -3.92
CA PHE A 539 2.40 15.10 -4.81
C PHE A 539 3.33 16.11 -4.19
N VAL A 540 4.63 15.80 -4.10
CA VAL A 540 5.68 16.75 -3.70
C VAL A 540 6.55 17.06 -4.92
N VAL A 541 6.47 18.30 -5.40
CA VAL A 541 7.27 18.75 -6.55
C VAL A 541 8.61 19.25 -6.06
N VAL A 542 9.71 18.71 -6.60
CA VAL A 542 11.09 18.98 -6.20
C VAL A 542 11.87 19.59 -7.37
N ALA A 543 12.66 20.61 -7.06
CA ALA A 543 13.49 21.36 -8.00
C ALA A 543 14.81 20.63 -8.37
N PRO A 544 15.47 21.02 -9.48
CA PRO A 544 16.77 20.51 -9.91
C PRO A 544 17.93 20.60 -8.90
N ASN A 545 17.75 21.41 -7.85
CA ASN A 545 18.67 21.65 -6.73
C ASN A 545 18.24 20.96 -5.41
N GLY A 546 17.18 20.15 -5.42
CA GLY A 546 16.66 19.44 -4.26
C GLY A 546 15.71 20.25 -3.35
N LYS A 547 15.38 21.51 -3.69
CA LYS A 547 14.37 22.28 -2.95
C LYS A 547 12.96 21.75 -3.23
N VAL A 548 12.10 21.70 -2.22
CA VAL A 548 10.66 21.41 -2.37
C VAL A 548 9.95 22.68 -2.87
N LEU A 549 9.31 22.59 -4.04
CA LEU A 549 8.61 23.70 -4.71
C LEU A 549 7.13 23.81 -4.31
N ALA A 550 6.46 22.67 -4.19
CA ALA A 550 5.03 22.59 -3.89
C ALA A 550 4.69 21.24 -3.25
N GLN A 551 3.61 21.22 -2.48
CA GLN A 551 2.92 20.01 -2.06
C GLN A 551 1.46 20.15 -2.52
N ILE A 552 0.88 19.08 -3.05
CA ILE A 552 -0.49 19.02 -3.57
C ILE A 552 -1.13 17.75 -3.03
N SER A 553 -2.07 17.88 -2.10
CA SER A 553 -2.76 16.77 -1.45
C SER A 553 -4.05 16.40 -2.18
N GLY A 554 -4.32 15.10 -2.29
CA GLY A 554 -5.57 14.58 -2.85
C GLY A 554 -5.60 14.43 -4.37
N GLU A 555 -6.69 13.86 -4.86
CA GLU A 555 -6.91 13.55 -6.28
C GLU A 555 -7.49 14.73 -7.09
N GLY A 556 -7.54 14.59 -8.42
CA GLY A 556 -8.16 15.57 -9.34
C GLY A 556 -7.26 16.75 -9.76
N HIS A 557 -6.10 16.92 -9.13
CA HIS A 557 -5.18 18.04 -9.35
C HIS A 557 -4.28 17.95 -10.60
N ARG A 558 -4.62 17.15 -11.63
CA ARG A 558 -3.80 17.00 -12.86
C ARG A 558 -3.35 18.33 -13.45
N LYS A 559 -4.26 19.31 -13.55
CA LYS A 559 -3.94 20.61 -14.14
C LYS A 559 -2.94 21.39 -13.30
N ASP A 560 -3.04 21.34 -11.98
CA ASP A 560 -2.14 22.07 -11.08
C ASP A 560 -0.74 21.46 -11.12
N LEU A 561 -0.65 20.14 -11.11
CA LEU A 561 0.59 19.40 -11.25
C LEU A 561 1.24 19.67 -12.64
N ASP A 562 0.46 19.69 -13.71
CA ASP A 562 0.91 19.98 -15.08
C ASP A 562 1.39 21.44 -15.25
N ASP A 563 0.64 22.42 -14.72
CA ASP A 563 1.02 23.84 -14.75
C ASP A 563 2.32 24.09 -13.96
N VAL A 564 2.47 23.49 -12.77
CA VAL A 564 3.64 23.65 -11.91
C VAL A 564 4.88 22.96 -12.50
N VAL A 565 4.75 21.71 -12.97
CA VAL A 565 5.85 20.99 -13.62
C VAL A 565 6.30 21.70 -14.91
N GLY A 566 5.36 22.16 -15.74
CA GLY A 566 5.66 22.91 -16.96
C GLY A 566 6.39 24.23 -16.67
N ALA A 567 5.87 25.04 -15.75
CA ALA A 567 6.48 26.31 -15.37
C ALA A 567 7.87 26.11 -14.75
N ALA A 568 8.06 25.10 -13.90
CA ALA A 568 9.35 24.76 -13.31
C ALA A 568 10.37 24.32 -14.38
N LEU A 569 9.98 23.43 -15.30
CA LEU A 569 10.85 22.99 -16.38
C LEU A 569 11.32 24.17 -17.23
N GLU A 570 10.43 25.06 -17.67
CA GLU A 570 10.84 26.25 -18.41
C GLU A 570 11.77 27.18 -17.59
N PHE A 571 11.42 27.45 -16.34
CA PHE A 571 12.15 28.34 -15.43
C PHE A 571 13.59 27.87 -15.16
N TYR A 572 13.81 26.56 -15.01
CA TYR A 572 15.14 26.00 -14.76
C TYR A 572 15.96 25.75 -16.05
N ASP A 573 15.30 25.60 -17.20
CA ASP A 573 15.93 25.56 -18.55
C ASP A 573 16.53 26.94 -18.89
N GLU A 574 15.77 28.03 -18.67
CA GLU A 574 16.23 29.43 -18.76
C GLU A 574 17.50 29.70 -17.93
N ARG A 575 17.64 29.00 -16.79
CA ARG A 575 18.76 29.14 -15.84
C ARG A 575 19.89 28.13 -16.06
N LYS A 576 19.76 27.22 -17.03
CA LYS A 576 20.70 26.13 -17.32
C LYS A 576 20.99 25.23 -16.09
N LEU A 577 19.98 25.05 -15.24
CA LEU A 577 20.05 24.19 -14.06
C LEU A 577 19.52 22.77 -14.32
N LEU A 578 18.88 22.54 -15.47
CA LEU A 578 18.47 21.21 -15.91
C LEU A 578 19.64 20.40 -16.49
N GLN A 579 19.63 19.08 -16.26
CA GLN A 579 20.61 18.13 -16.79
C GLN A 579 19.90 16.96 -17.48
N ASN A 580 20.18 16.74 -18.77
CA ASN A 580 19.57 15.66 -19.55
C ASN A 580 20.40 14.37 -19.46
N ASN A 581 20.52 13.82 -18.25
CA ASN A 581 20.98 12.44 -18.06
C ASN A 581 19.83 11.45 -18.41
N SER A 582 20.10 10.15 -18.37
CA SER A 582 19.06 9.10 -18.50
C SER A 582 19.04 8.26 -17.23
N LEU A 583 17.85 7.86 -16.77
CA LEU A 583 17.70 7.00 -15.61
C LEU A 583 17.74 5.52 -16.03
N PRO A 584 18.35 4.63 -15.22
CA PRO A 584 18.40 3.19 -15.49
C PRO A 584 17.06 2.53 -15.11
N LEU A 585 16.04 2.72 -15.96
CA LEU A 585 14.77 2.03 -15.82
C LEU A 585 14.90 0.56 -16.25
N ALA A 586 14.29 -0.34 -15.50
CA ALA A 586 14.21 -1.77 -15.75
C ALA A 586 12.87 -2.27 -15.19
N LEU A 587 11.82 -2.22 -16.01
CA LEU A 587 10.44 -2.34 -15.56
C LEU A 587 10.09 -3.76 -15.11
N GLU A 588 9.30 -3.90 -14.03
CA GLU A 588 8.90 -5.22 -13.52
C GLU A 588 8.10 -6.02 -14.55
N LYS A 589 7.29 -5.34 -15.38
CA LYS A 589 6.48 -5.98 -16.43
C LYS A 589 7.28 -6.55 -17.60
N ASP A 590 8.55 -6.14 -17.76
CA ASP A 590 9.47 -6.68 -18.75
C ASP A 590 10.26 -7.89 -18.20
N ARG A 591 10.09 -8.20 -16.90
CA ARG A 591 10.77 -9.29 -16.18
C ARG A 591 9.87 -10.51 -15.95
N ASP A 592 8.56 -10.31 -15.77
CA ASP A 592 7.61 -11.40 -15.45
C ASP A 592 6.92 -11.98 -16.70
N SER A 593 7.38 -13.16 -17.14
CA SER A 593 6.81 -13.89 -18.27
C SER A 593 5.38 -14.41 -18.04
N ARG A 594 4.90 -14.50 -16.78
CA ARG A 594 3.53 -14.94 -16.47
C ARG A 594 2.50 -13.98 -17.06
N LEU A 595 2.83 -12.69 -17.14
CA LEU A 595 2.00 -11.60 -17.69
C LEU A 595 1.69 -11.74 -19.20
N ILE A 596 2.31 -12.71 -19.88
CA ILE A 596 2.15 -13.04 -21.30
C ILE A 596 1.62 -14.47 -21.48
N THR A 597 1.96 -15.40 -20.58
CA THR A 597 1.71 -16.85 -20.73
C THR A 597 0.54 -17.39 -19.91
N SER A 598 0.11 -16.67 -18.87
CA SER A 598 -0.97 -17.10 -17.97
C SER A 598 -2.35 -17.00 -18.65
N PRO A 599 -3.23 -18.02 -18.55
CA PRO A 599 -4.59 -17.97 -19.08
C PRO A 599 -5.43 -16.82 -18.53
N LEU A 600 -5.25 -16.47 -17.24
CA LEU A 600 -5.85 -15.28 -16.61
C LEU A 600 -4.75 -14.32 -16.14
N LYS A 601 -5.12 -13.08 -15.82
CA LYS A 601 -4.21 -12.04 -15.33
C LYS A 601 -4.96 -11.13 -14.37
N PHE A 602 -4.60 -11.22 -13.09
CA PHE A 602 -5.28 -10.52 -11.98
C PHE A 602 -6.82 -10.62 -12.04
N PRO A 603 -7.41 -11.84 -12.04
CA PRO A 603 -8.85 -12.02 -12.09
C PRO A 603 -9.49 -11.48 -10.81
N GLY A 604 -10.47 -10.59 -10.93
CA GLY A 604 -11.03 -9.87 -9.79
C GLY A 604 -12.24 -10.53 -9.13
N LYS A 605 -13.25 -10.89 -9.93
CA LYS A 605 -14.57 -11.33 -9.44
C LYS A 605 -15.14 -12.48 -10.28
N LEU A 606 -16.12 -13.17 -9.69
CA LEU A 606 -16.77 -14.34 -10.24
C LEU A 606 -18.29 -14.19 -10.21
N ALA A 607 -18.98 -14.81 -11.17
CA ALA A 607 -20.41 -15.12 -11.11
C ALA A 607 -20.64 -16.52 -11.70
N ILE A 608 -21.82 -17.10 -11.47
CA ILE A 608 -22.14 -18.46 -11.93
C ILE A 608 -23.54 -18.60 -12.49
N ASP A 609 -23.72 -19.63 -13.31
CA ASP A 609 -25.01 -20.18 -13.73
C ASP A 609 -24.98 -21.69 -13.48
N VAL A 610 -25.43 -22.11 -12.28
CA VAL A 610 -25.46 -23.53 -11.89
C VAL A 610 -26.43 -24.33 -12.77
N GLN A 611 -27.50 -23.71 -13.30
CA GLN A 611 -28.50 -24.41 -14.09
C GLN A 611 -27.99 -24.82 -15.48
N ASN A 612 -27.07 -24.02 -16.05
CA ASN A 612 -26.46 -24.28 -17.35
C ASN A 612 -24.96 -24.66 -17.25
N ASN A 613 -24.47 -24.98 -16.05
CA ASN A 613 -23.07 -25.29 -15.76
C ASN A 613 -22.09 -24.24 -16.33
N ARG A 614 -22.16 -22.99 -15.89
CA ARG A 614 -21.22 -21.92 -16.29
C ARG A 614 -20.61 -21.16 -15.10
N LEU A 615 -19.35 -20.79 -15.27
CA LEU A 615 -18.58 -19.86 -14.45
C LEU A 615 -18.17 -18.66 -15.32
N PHE A 616 -18.50 -17.45 -14.85
CA PHE A 616 -18.09 -16.19 -15.44
C PHE A 616 -16.95 -15.60 -14.60
N ILE A 617 -15.83 -15.25 -15.23
CA ILE A 617 -14.61 -14.75 -14.59
C ILE A 617 -14.30 -13.37 -15.16
N SER A 618 -14.15 -12.35 -14.32
CA SER A 618 -13.59 -11.07 -14.77
C SER A 618 -12.07 -11.17 -14.83
N ASP A 619 -11.55 -11.39 -16.03
CA ASP A 619 -10.11 -11.51 -16.30
C ASP A 619 -9.53 -10.10 -16.47
N SER A 620 -9.47 -9.38 -15.34
CA SER A 620 -9.48 -7.92 -15.29
C SER A 620 -8.33 -7.30 -16.09
N ASN A 621 -7.09 -7.76 -15.91
CA ASN A 621 -5.93 -7.23 -16.63
C ASN A 621 -5.73 -7.85 -18.04
N HIS A 622 -6.67 -8.66 -18.51
CA HIS A 622 -6.88 -8.99 -19.92
C HIS A 622 -8.13 -8.31 -20.52
N ASN A 623 -8.78 -7.40 -19.78
CA ASN A 623 -9.91 -6.57 -20.25
C ASN A 623 -11.04 -7.37 -20.93
N ARG A 624 -11.35 -8.54 -20.38
CA ARG A 624 -12.38 -9.46 -20.90
C ARG A 624 -13.12 -10.15 -19.76
N ILE A 625 -14.30 -10.70 -20.08
CA ILE A 625 -14.94 -11.75 -19.27
C ILE A 625 -14.63 -13.09 -19.94
N VAL A 626 -14.11 -14.04 -19.16
CA VAL A 626 -13.91 -15.44 -19.60
C VAL A 626 -15.09 -16.26 -19.09
N VAL A 627 -15.66 -17.11 -19.95
CA VAL A 627 -16.74 -18.03 -19.61
C VAL A 627 -16.22 -19.46 -19.73
N THR A 628 -16.32 -20.21 -18.64
CA THR A 628 -15.98 -21.63 -18.54
C THR A 628 -17.19 -22.40 -18.01
N ASN A 629 -17.15 -23.73 -17.99
CA ASN A 629 -18.02 -24.51 -17.12
C ASN A 629 -17.51 -24.49 -15.66
N LEU A 630 -18.27 -25.01 -14.70
CA LEU A 630 -17.91 -24.97 -13.29
C LEU A 630 -16.64 -25.78 -12.96
N ASP A 631 -16.22 -26.65 -13.87
CA ASP A 631 -15.01 -27.49 -13.77
C ASP A 631 -13.82 -26.94 -14.59
N GLY A 632 -13.96 -25.74 -15.19
CA GLY A 632 -12.88 -24.97 -15.79
C GLY A 632 -12.74 -25.08 -17.32
N GLU A 633 -13.55 -25.89 -18.01
CA GLU A 633 -13.48 -26.02 -19.47
C GLU A 633 -14.01 -24.76 -20.18
N PHE A 634 -13.23 -24.21 -21.11
CA PHE A 634 -13.57 -22.98 -21.85
C PHE A 634 -14.83 -23.10 -22.72
N ILE A 635 -15.73 -22.14 -22.58
CA ILE A 635 -16.96 -22.00 -23.39
C ILE A 635 -16.81 -20.83 -24.36
N CYS A 636 -16.58 -19.61 -23.87
CA CYS A 636 -16.42 -18.43 -24.71
C CYS A 636 -15.72 -17.27 -23.98
N GLN A 637 -15.40 -16.21 -24.74
CA GLN A 637 -14.86 -14.95 -24.24
C GLN A 637 -15.80 -13.82 -24.64
N VAL A 638 -15.94 -12.82 -23.76
CA VAL A 638 -16.63 -11.56 -24.05
C VAL A 638 -15.66 -10.40 -23.84
N GLY A 639 -15.52 -9.54 -24.85
CA GLY A 639 -14.57 -8.43 -24.89
C GLY A 639 -13.33 -8.76 -25.74
N SER A 640 -12.89 -7.78 -26.52
CA SER A 640 -11.76 -7.81 -27.45
C SER A 640 -10.36 -7.87 -26.80
N SER A 641 -10.29 -7.92 -25.46
CA SER A 641 -9.08 -7.79 -24.63
C SER A 641 -8.33 -6.45 -24.71
N GLU A 642 -8.91 -5.44 -25.37
CA GLU A 642 -8.40 -4.06 -25.36
C GLU A 642 -9.04 -3.22 -24.26
N GLU A 643 -8.31 -2.21 -23.78
CA GLU A 643 -8.78 -1.23 -22.81
C GLU A 643 -9.73 -0.20 -23.48
N GLY A 644 -10.92 0.00 -22.91
CA GLY A 644 -11.82 1.10 -23.26
C GLY A 644 -13.32 0.76 -23.17
N LEU A 645 -14.19 1.72 -23.47
CA LEU A 645 -15.65 1.60 -23.38
C LEU A 645 -16.32 1.49 -24.76
N LEU A 646 -16.15 0.37 -25.45
CA LEU A 646 -16.85 0.06 -26.71
C LEU A 646 -17.98 -0.95 -26.45
N ASP A 647 -19.20 -0.58 -26.85
CA ASP A 647 -20.36 -1.46 -26.96
C ASP A 647 -20.35 -2.15 -28.34
N GLY A 648 -20.89 -3.36 -28.45
CA GLY A 648 -20.83 -4.13 -29.71
C GLY A 648 -21.17 -5.62 -29.55
N GLN A 649 -20.65 -6.43 -30.46
CA GLN A 649 -20.66 -7.90 -30.34
C GLN A 649 -19.56 -8.36 -29.37
N PHE A 650 -19.60 -9.61 -28.91
CA PHE A 650 -18.61 -10.14 -27.95
C PHE A 650 -17.14 -10.00 -28.38
N ASP A 651 -16.83 -10.06 -29.68
CA ASP A 651 -15.48 -9.95 -30.24
C ASP A 651 -14.96 -8.50 -30.36
N THR A 652 -15.87 -7.52 -30.36
CA THR A 652 -15.63 -6.12 -30.73
C THR A 652 -15.85 -5.16 -29.57
N ALA A 653 -16.68 -5.52 -28.60
CA ALA A 653 -16.80 -4.80 -27.34
C ALA A 653 -15.45 -4.73 -26.60
N SER A 654 -15.30 -3.76 -25.70
CA SER A 654 -14.12 -3.63 -24.85
C SER A 654 -14.53 -3.31 -23.40
N PHE A 655 -13.64 -3.60 -22.46
CA PHE A 655 -13.78 -3.27 -21.04
C PHE A 655 -12.52 -2.54 -20.56
N ASN A 656 -12.49 -2.05 -19.33
CA ASN A 656 -11.26 -1.53 -18.72
C ASN A 656 -11.22 -2.00 -17.24
N ARG A 657 -10.41 -3.05 -17.01
CA ARG A 657 -10.27 -3.79 -15.75
C ARG A 657 -11.61 -4.11 -15.06
N PRO A 658 -12.51 -4.86 -15.72
CA PRO A 658 -13.80 -5.21 -15.14
C PRO A 658 -13.63 -5.99 -13.83
N GLN A 659 -14.49 -5.69 -12.86
CA GLN A 659 -14.56 -6.34 -11.55
C GLN A 659 -15.90 -7.07 -11.43
N GLY A 660 -16.83 -6.60 -10.59
CA GLY A 660 -18.08 -7.25 -10.20
C GLY A 660 -18.91 -7.86 -11.33
N LEU A 661 -19.52 -9.02 -11.03
CA LEU A 661 -20.34 -9.78 -11.97
C LEU A 661 -21.65 -10.22 -11.31
N ALA A 662 -22.79 -9.95 -11.94
CA ALA A 662 -24.10 -10.37 -11.43
C ALA A 662 -24.96 -11.00 -12.54
N TYR A 663 -25.30 -12.28 -12.41
CA TYR A 663 -26.00 -13.04 -13.46
C TYR A 663 -27.53 -13.07 -13.27
N ASN A 664 -28.26 -12.89 -14.38
CA ASN A 664 -29.72 -12.88 -14.47
C ASN A 664 -30.20 -14.09 -15.29
N PHE A 665 -30.37 -15.23 -14.61
CA PHE A 665 -30.76 -16.50 -15.22
C PHE A 665 -32.08 -16.47 -16.02
N LYS A 666 -33.01 -15.56 -15.69
CA LYS A 666 -34.29 -15.43 -16.40
C LYS A 666 -34.16 -14.81 -17.79
N LYS A 667 -33.10 -14.01 -18.02
CA LYS A 667 -32.85 -13.28 -19.26
C LYS A 667 -31.58 -13.74 -19.99
N ASN A 668 -30.78 -14.61 -19.38
CA ASN A 668 -29.44 -14.99 -19.85
C ASN A 668 -28.54 -13.75 -20.05
N ILE A 669 -28.58 -12.85 -19.06
CA ILE A 669 -27.85 -11.57 -19.04
C ILE A 669 -26.87 -11.56 -17.87
N LEU A 670 -25.68 -11.00 -18.07
CA LEU A 670 -24.68 -10.75 -17.02
C LEU A 670 -24.41 -9.23 -16.90
N TYR A 671 -24.58 -8.68 -15.71
CA TYR A 671 -24.20 -7.30 -15.40
C TYR A 671 -22.75 -7.24 -14.95
N VAL A 672 -22.00 -6.24 -15.41
CA VAL A 672 -20.56 -6.10 -15.18
C VAL A 672 -20.25 -4.71 -14.63
N ALA A 673 -19.54 -4.66 -13.51
CA ALA A 673 -18.89 -3.45 -13.01
C ALA A 673 -17.57 -3.24 -13.78
N ASP A 674 -17.52 -2.22 -14.62
CA ASP A 674 -16.43 -1.95 -15.56
C ASP A 674 -15.62 -0.76 -15.03
N THR A 675 -14.74 -1.07 -14.08
CA THR A 675 -14.31 -0.16 -13.01
C THR A 675 -13.51 1.04 -13.50
N GLU A 676 -12.51 0.83 -14.36
CA GLU A 676 -11.64 1.90 -14.90
C GLU A 676 -12.26 2.61 -16.12
N ASN A 677 -13.40 2.11 -16.61
CA ASN A 677 -14.30 2.86 -17.50
C ASN A 677 -15.34 3.66 -16.69
N HIS A 678 -15.36 3.49 -15.37
CA HIS A 678 -16.38 3.97 -14.43
C HIS A 678 -17.81 3.72 -14.95
N ALA A 679 -18.09 2.48 -15.37
CA ALA A 679 -19.32 2.12 -16.06
C ALA A 679 -20.00 0.84 -15.50
N LEU A 680 -21.31 0.76 -15.69
CA LEU A 680 -22.09 -0.47 -15.55
C LEU A 680 -22.42 -0.98 -16.95
N ARG A 681 -22.06 -2.23 -17.27
CA ARG A 681 -22.31 -2.86 -18.57
C ARG A 681 -23.31 -4.01 -18.42
N GLU A 682 -23.98 -4.33 -19.52
CA GLU A 682 -24.83 -5.50 -19.69
C GLU A 682 -24.27 -6.37 -20.82
N VAL A 683 -24.11 -7.66 -20.55
CA VAL A 683 -23.72 -8.69 -21.51
C VAL A 683 -24.93 -9.58 -21.75
N ASP A 684 -25.43 -9.60 -22.98
CA ASP A 684 -26.58 -10.40 -23.42
C ASP A 684 -26.09 -11.65 -24.17
N PHE A 685 -26.29 -12.83 -23.57
CA PHE A 685 -25.91 -14.13 -24.16
C PHE A 685 -27.02 -14.76 -25.02
N VAL A 686 -28.11 -14.04 -25.32
CA VAL A 686 -29.11 -14.41 -26.34
C VAL A 686 -28.81 -13.70 -27.66
N ASN A 687 -28.35 -12.44 -27.60
CA ASN A 687 -28.03 -11.60 -28.75
C ASN A 687 -26.52 -11.42 -28.99
N GLU A 688 -25.66 -12.05 -28.18
CA GLU A 688 -24.18 -11.99 -28.22
C GLU A 688 -23.62 -10.56 -28.25
N THR A 689 -24.21 -9.68 -27.43
CA THR A 689 -23.89 -8.24 -27.39
C THR A 689 -23.48 -7.74 -26.00
N VAL A 690 -22.72 -6.64 -25.99
CA VAL A 690 -22.40 -5.86 -24.78
C VAL A 690 -22.90 -4.43 -24.98
N ARG A 691 -23.59 -3.88 -23.97
CA ARG A 691 -24.06 -2.48 -23.96
C ARG A 691 -23.83 -1.78 -22.62
N THR A 692 -23.72 -0.46 -22.62
CA THR A 692 -23.55 0.36 -21.42
C THR A 692 -24.91 0.74 -20.80
N LEU A 693 -25.08 0.49 -19.50
CA LEU A 693 -26.28 0.80 -18.72
C LEU A 693 -26.19 2.13 -17.98
N ALA A 694 -25.00 2.48 -17.50
CA ALA A 694 -24.66 3.73 -16.82
C ALA A 694 -23.14 3.96 -16.88
N GLY A 695 -22.69 5.21 -16.69
CA GLY A 695 -21.30 5.61 -16.90
C GLY A 695 -20.99 5.94 -18.37
N ASN A 696 -19.86 6.61 -18.60
CA ASN A 696 -19.51 7.17 -19.90
C ASN A 696 -18.00 7.18 -20.24
N GLY A 697 -17.17 6.49 -19.45
CA GLY A 697 -15.71 6.47 -19.64
C GLY A 697 -14.97 7.59 -18.89
N THR A 698 -15.65 8.34 -18.02
CA THR A 698 -15.04 9.42 -17.22
C THR A 698 -15.45 9.34 -15.75
N LYS A 699 -14.53 9.65 -14.84
CA LYS A 699 -14.76 9.58 -13.40
C LYS A 699 -15.80 10.61 -12.96
N GLY A 700 -16.87 10.15 -12.33
CA GLY A 700 -17.95 10.98 -11.81
C GLY A 700 -17.64 11.65 -10.47
N SER A 701 -18.23 12.83 -10.27
CA SER A 701 -18.24 13.57 -9.00
C SER A 701 -19.68 13.88 -8.53
N ASP A 702 -20.63 13.06 -8.96
CA ASP A 702 -22.03 13.07 -8.52
C ASP A 702 -22.17 12.25 -7.24
N TYR A 703 -22.99 12.67 -6.28
CA TYR A 703 -23.21 11.96 -5.01
C TYR A 703 -24.70 11.70 -4.73
N GLU A 704 -25.57 11.92 -5.72
CA GLU A 704 -27.03 11.71 -5.64
C GLU A 704 -27.54 10.80 -6.78
N GLY A 705 -27.16 11.12 -8.02
CA GLY A 705 -27.60 10.42 -9.23
C GLY A 705 -29.01 10.78 -9.69
N GLY A 706 -29.71 9.80 -10.27
CA GLY A 706 -31.03 9.96 -10.90
C GLY A 706 -30.99 10.04 -12.43
N GLY A 707 -29.80 10.08 -13.03
CA GLY A 707 -29.58 10.05 -14.47
C GLY A 707 -29.84 8.68 -15.11
N ARG A 708 -29.66 8.59 -16.43
CA ARG A 708 -29.91 7.37 -17.22
C ARG A 708 -28.84 7.15 -18.29
N GLY A 709 -28.39 5.91 -18.47
CA GLY A 709 -27.38 5.58 -19.47
C GLY A 709 -26.11 6.40 -19.29
N THR A 710 -25.51 6.82 -20.40
CA THR A 710 -24.31 7.67 -20.45
C THR A 710 -24.51 9.10 -19.91
N SER A 711 -25.74 9.48 -19.50
CA SER A 711 -25.99 10.73 -18.78
C SER A 711 -25.70 10.62 -17.28
N GLN A 712 -25.66 9.42 -16.72
CA GLN A 712 -25.19 9.21 -15.34
C GLN A 712 -23.70 8.91 -15.37
N VAL A 713 -22.92 9.72 -14.64
CA VAL A 713 -21.51 9.40 -14.33
C VAL A 713 -21.45 8.55 -13.05
N LEU A 714 -20.51 7.61 -13.00
CA LEU A 714 -20.22 6.77 -11.84
C LEU A 714 -18.76 6.99 -11.43
N ASN A 715 -18.35 6.54 -10.26
CA ASN A 715 -16.96 6.61 -9.81
C ASN A 715 -16.50 5.24 -9.30
N SER A 716 -15.84 4.51 -10.21
CA SER A 716 -15.20 3.21 -9.94
C SER A 716 -16.15 2.18 -9.28
N PRO A 717 -17.19 1.72 -10.02
CA PRO A 717 -18.03 0.63 -9.57
C PRO A 717 -17.18 -0.65 -9.47
N TRP A 718 -17.22 -1.33 -8.33
CA TRP A 718 -16.27 -2.39 -7.99
C TRP A 718 -16.94 -3.76 -7.85
N ASP A 719 -18.16 -3.81 -7.31
CA ASP A 719 -18.94 -5.05 -7.28
C ASP A 719 -20.43 -4.81 -7.57
N VAL A 720 -21.15 -5.85 -8.01
CA VAL A 720 -22.57 -5.77 -8.35
C VAL A 720 -23.35 -7.00 -7.90
N CYS A 721 -24.61 -6.81 -7.50
CA CYS A 721 -25.54 -7.90 -7.24
C CYS A 721 -26.96 -7.55 -7.73
N TYR A 722 -27.68 -8.51 -8.31
CA TYR A 722 -28.97 -8.29 -8.96
C TYR A 722 -30.15 -8.84 -8.14
N ALA A 723 -31.20 -8.05 -7.96
CA ALA A 723 -32.43 -8.40 -7.24
C ALA A 723 -33.57 -8.75 -8.23
N PRO A 724 -33.90 -10.05 -8.46
CA PRO A 724 -34.75 -10.47 -9.58
C PRO A 724 -36.26 -10.20 -9.44
N SER A 725 -36.70 -9.68 -8.29
CA SER A 725 -38.08 -9.22 -8.04
C SER A 725 -38.25 -7.71 -8.16
N GLU A 726 -37.15 -6.96 -8.04
CA GLU A 726 -37.11 -5.49 -8.17
C GLU A 726 -36.51 -5.04 -9.50
N GLU A 727 -36.05 -5.98 -10.33
CA GLU A 727 -35.41 -5.73 -11.63
C GLU A 727 -34.29 -4.69 -11.53
N THR A 728 -33.51 -4.78 -10.45
CA THR A 728 -32.56 -3.75 -10.00
C THR A 728 -31.20 -4.38 -9.72
N VAL A 729 -30.14 -3.74 -10.21
CA VAL A 729 -28.74 -4.07 -9.92
C VAL A 729 -28.24 -3.10 -8.85
N TYR A 730 -27.78 -3.61 -7.71
CA TYR A 730 -27.05 -2.81 -6.72
C TYR A 730 -25.56 -2.81 -7.06
N ILE A 731 -24.88 -1.73 -6.72
CA ILE A 731 -23.50 -1.44 -7.15
C ILE A 731 -22.69 -0.97 -5.94
N ALA A 732 -21.59 -1.64 -5.66
CA ALA A 732 -20.59 -1.20 -4.69
C ALA A 732 -19.73 -0.12 -5.36
N MET A 733 -19.93 1.14 -4.98
CA MET A 733 -19.34 2.30 -5.65
C MET A 733 -18.12 2.78 -4.86
N ALA A 734 -16.98 2.14 -5.11
CA ALA A 734 -15.78 2.29 -4.32
C ALA A 734 -15.29 3.75 -4.27
N GLY A 735 -15.25 4.43 -5.42
CA GLY A 735 -14.75 5.80 -5.58
C GLY A 735 -15.71 6.92 -5.14
N GLN A 736 -16.96 6.60 -4.81
CA GLN A 736 -17.91 7.52 -4.16
C GLN A 736 -18.25 7.10 -2.72
N HIS A 737 -17.65 6.01 -2.22
CA HIS A 737 -17.89 5.46 -0.88
C HIS A 737 -19.39 5.24 -0.57
N GLN A 738 -20.11 4.67 -1.54
CA GLN A 738 -21.57 4.52 -1.53
C GLN A 738 -22.01 3.16 -2.07
N ILE A 739 -23.23 2.75 -1.72
CA ILE A 739 -23.97 1.71 -2.44
C ILE A 739 -24.98 2.42 -3.35
N TRP A 740 -24.88 2.18 -4.66
CA TRP A 740 -25.78 2.70 -5.68
C TRP A 740 -26.73 1.59 -6.17
N LYS A 741 -27.74 1.97 -6.96
CA LYS A 741 -28.65 1.05 -7.63
C LYS A 741 -28.98 1.52 -9.05
N HIS A 742 -29.16 0.58 -9.97
CA HIS A 742 -29.64 0.78 -11.34
C HIS A 742 -30.91 -0.06 -11.56
N ASN A 743 -32.04 0.58 -11.85
CA ASN A 743 -33.27 -0.13 -12.18
C ASN A 743 -33.34 -0.43 -13.68
N THR A 744 -33.33 -1.72 -14.06
CA THR A 744 -33.23 -2.15 -15.47
C THR A 744 -34.49 -1.90 -16.29
N LEU A 745 -35.65 -1.60 -15.67
CA LEU A 745 -36.90 -1.31 -16.37
C LEU A 745 -37.04 0.16 -16.78
N ASN A 746 -36.57 1.09 -15.94
CA ASN A 746 -36.64 2.53 -16.19
C ASN A 746 -35.28 3.18 -16.51
N SER A 747 -34.19 2.42 -16.38
CA SER A 747 -32.79 2.81 -16.59
C SER A 747 -32.26 3.95 -15.71
N VAL A 748 -32.95 4.29 -14.61
CA VAL A 748 -32.48 5.26 -13.60
C VAL A 748 -31.38 4.63 -12.75
N THR A 749 -30.33 5.40 -12.51
CA THR A 749 -29.18 5.01 -11.67
C THR A 749 -28.97 6.07 -10.60
N GLU A 750 -29.09 5.70 -9.32
CA GLU A 750 -29.11 6.63 -8.18
C GLU A 750 -28.51 5.99 -6.92
N VAL A 751 -28.20 6.81 -5.92
CA VAL A 751 -27.70 6.33 -4.62
C VAL A 751 -28.77 5.51 -3.89
N PHE A 752 -28.34 4.46 -3.19
CA PHE A 752 -29.18 3.66 -2.31
C PHE A 752 -28.78 3.79 -0.83
N SER A 753 -27.47 3.82 -0.54
CA SER A 753 -26.94 3.98 0.82
C SER A 753 -25.60 4.70 0.80
N GLY A 754 -25.31 5.51 1.83
CA GLY A 754 -24.06 6.26 1.97
C GLY A 754 -24.17 7.74 1.57
N ASN A 755 -23.54 8.60 2.37
CA ASN A 755 -23.52 10.06 2.18
C ASN A 755 -22.25 10.59 1.47
N GLY A 756 -21.43 9.73 0.87
CA GLY A 756 -20.23 10.11 0.13
C GLY A 756 -18.98 10.38 0.97
N SER A 757 -19.07 10.40 2.31
CA SER A 757 -17.89 10.52 3.17
C SER A 757 -17.18 9.16 3.34
N GLU A 758 -15.85 9.16 3.37
CA GLU A 758 -15.05 7.96 3.67
C GLU A 758 -15.00 7.69 5.19
N LYS A 759 -15.92 6.87 5.72
CA LYS A 759 -16.04 6.57 7.18
C LYS A 759 -16.71 5.22 7.44
N ASN A 760 -16.38 4.59 8.57
CA ASN A 760 -17.12 3.43 9.12
C ASN A 760 -18.43 3.83 9.84
N LEU A 761 -19.18 4.83 9.32
CA LEU A 761 -20.36 5.36 9.98
C LEU A 761 -21.60 4.52 9.66
N ASN A 762 -22.11 3.84 10.68
CA ASN A 762 -23.33 3.05 10.60
C ASN A 762 -24.54 3.87 11.12
N GLY A 763 -25.72 3.70 10.52
CA GLY A 763 -26.89 4.53 10.84
C GLY A 763 -28.17 4.05 10.17
N SER A 764 -29.33 4.47 10.69
CA SER A 764 -30.66 3.94 10.33
C SER A 764 -31.18 4.34 8.94
N SER A 765 -30.52 5.27 8.26
CA SER A 765 -30.89 5.83 6.94
C SER A 765 -29.68 5.90 5.99
N PRO A 766 -29.89 6.20 4.69
CA PRO A 766 -28.81 6.36 3.70
C PRO A 766 -27.90 7.54 4.05
N THR A 767 -28.50 8.66 4.47
CA THR A 767 -27.83 9.93 4.80
C THR A 767 -26.97 9.86 6.05
N ASN A 768 -27.34 8.99 6.99
CA ASN A 768 -26.64 8.79 8.26
C ASN A 768 -25.73 7.55 8.20
N THR A 769 -25.55 6.98 7.00
CA THR A 769 -24.56 5.97 6.69
C THR A 769 -23.42 6.60 5.89
N SER A 770 -22.20 6.13 6.12
CA SER A 770 -21.02 6.33 5.28
C SER A 770 -20.33 4.98 5.10
N PHE A 771 -19.59 4.81 4.02
CA PHE A 771 -18.74 3.63 3.77
C PHE A 771 -17.28 4.07 3.60
N ALA A 772 -16.37 3.11 3.48
CA ALA A 772 -14.97 3.37 3.17
C ALA A 772 -14.53 2.35 2.12
N GLN A 773 -14.65 2.76 0.85
CA GLN A 773 -14.35 1.94 -0.34
C GLN A 773 -15.06 0.57 -0.35
N PRO A 774 -16.41 0.54 -0.45
CA PRO A 774 -17.16 -0.71 -0.53
C PRO A 774 -16.80 -1.45 -1.82
N SER A 775 -16.18 -2.62 -1.70
CA SER A 775 -15.58 -3.35 -2.82
C SER A 775 -16.14 -4.76 -3.05
N GLY A 776 -17.06 -5.22 -2.21
CA GLY A 776 -17.78 -6.48 -2.39
C GLY A 776 -19.20 -6.42 -1.84
N ILE A 777 -20.18 -6.98 -2.56
CA ILE A 777 -21.59 -7.02 -2.09
C ILE A 777 -22.32 -8.33 -2.41
N SER A 778 -23.22 -8.74 -1.51
CA SER A 778 -24.11 -9.91 -1.68
C SER A 778 -25.49 -9.63 -1.08
N LEU A 779 -26.54 -10.17 -1.69
CA LEU A 779 -27.92 -10.07 -1.20
C LEU A 779 -28.34 -11.29 -0.37
N ASP A 780 -29.16 -11.06 0.64
CA ASP A 780 -30.06 -12.07 1.21
C ASP A 780 -31.14 -12.45 0.15
N PRO A 781 -31.39 -13.75 -0.13
CA PRO A 781 -32.46 -14.20 -1.03
C PRO A 781 -33.87 -13.70 -0.66
N GLU A 782 -34.15 -13.38 0.61
CA GLU A 782 -35.41 -12.80 1.06
C GLU A 782 -35.45 -11.25 0.96
N LEU A 783 -34.40 -10.64 0.40
CA LEU A 783 -34.20 -9.19 0.20
C LEU A 783 -34.49 -8.35 1.46
N ARG A 784 -34.06 -8.82 2.63
CA ARG A 784 -34.09 -8.05 3.88
C ARG A 784 -32.83 -7.21 4.03
N GLU A 785 -31.67 -7.77 3.67
CA GLU A 785 -30.36 -7.14 3.81
C GLU A 785 -29.44 -7.35 2.60
N LEU A 786 -28.55 -6.38 2.36
CA LEU A 786 -27.41 -6.46 1.46
C LEU A 786 -26.14 -6.39 2.31
N PHE A 787 -25.26 -7.37 2.18
CA PHE A 787 -24.00 -7.45 2.90
C PHE A 787 -22.90 -6.77 2.10
N VAL A 788 -22.02 -6.04 2.78
CA VAL A 788 -20.95 -5.20 2.20
C VAL A 788 -19.61 -5.59 2.81
N ALA A 789 -18.61 -5.83 1.96
CA ALA A 789 -17.20 -5.76 2.32
C ALA A 789 -16.72 -4.31 2.15
N ASP A 790 -16.45 -3.66 3.28
CA ASP A 790 -16.13 -2.24 3.39
C ASP A 790 -14.62 -2.12 3.62
N SER A 791 -13.86 -1.97 2.52
CA SER A 791 -12.46 -2.42 2.47
C SER A 791 -11.50 -1.49 3.22
N GLU A 792 -11.63 -0.18 3.03
CA GLU A 792 -10.76 0.81 3.69
C GLU A 792 -11.08 0.98 5.19
N SER A 793 -12.29 0.59 5.64
CA SER A 793 -12.61 0.43 7.07
C SER A 793 -12.25 -0.95 7.62
N SER A 794 -11.91 -1.91 6.75
CA SER A 794 -11.68 -3.32 7.06
C SER A 794 -12.81 -3.96 7.88
N SER A 795 -14.05 -3.74 7.45
CA SER A 795 -15.25 -4.24 8.13
C SER A 795 -16.25 -4.93 7.20
N ILE A 796 -17.11 -5.76 7.78
CA ILE A 796 -18.28 -6.36 7.12
C ILE A 796 -19.54 -5.77 7.73
N ARG A 797 -20.47 -5.36 6.87
CA ARG A 797 -21.64 -4.55 7.24
C ARG A 797 -22.89 -5.08 6.53
N ALA A 798 -24.06 -4.81 7.09
CA ALA A 798 -25.35 -5.14 6.48
C ALA A 798 -26.18 -3.87 6.26
N VAL A 799 -26.72 -3.69 5.07
CA VAL A 799 -27.61 -2.58 4.69
C VAL A 799 -29.03 -3.10 4.65
N ASN A 800 -29.95 -2.45 5.37
CA ASN A 800 -31.36 -2.83 5.37
C ASN A 800 -32.02 -2.41 4.05
N MET A 801 -32.63 -3.36 3.34
CA MET A 801 -33.16 -3.10 1.99
C MET A 801 -34.35 -2.13 1.96
N LYS A 802 -35.02 -1.90 3.11
CA LYS A 802 -36.19 -1.02 3.20
C LYS A 802 -35.87 0.39 3.65
N SER A 803 -34.88 0.58 4.53
CA SER A 803 -34.46 1.92 4.98
C SER A 803 -33.22 2.46 4.29
N GLY A 804 -32.42 1.61 3.63
CA GLY A 804 -31.10 1.97 3.10
C GLY A 804 -30.08 2.37 4.18
N GLY A 805 -30.39 2.14 5.46
CA GLY A 805 -29.46 2.30 6.58
C GLY A 805 -28.57 1.08 6.77
N SER A 806 -27.40 1.27 7.39
CA SER A 806 -26.41 0.23 7.64
C SER A 806 -26.23 -0.11 9.12
N ARG A 807 -25.87 -1.38 9.38
CA ARG A 807 -25.43 -1.90 10.68
C ARG A 807 -24.11 -2.66 10.52
N TRP A 808 -23.25 -2.56 11.52
CA TRP A 808 -21.97 -3.27 11.57
C TRP A 808 -22.15 -4.75 11.97
N LEU A 809 -21.36 -5.64 11.37
CA LEU A 809 -21.29 -7.07 11.72
C LEU A 809 -19.97 -7.43 12.41
N ALA A 810 -18.83 -7.22 11.76
CA ALA A 810 -17.49 -7.57 12.25
C ALA A 810 -16.39 -6.70 11.60
N GLY A 811 -15.19 -6.64 12.19
CA GLY A 811 -14.06 -5.87 11.67
C GLY A 811 -14.20 -4.34 11.84
N GLY A 812 -13.14 -3.59 11.53
CA GLY A 812 -13.07 -2.13 11.67
C GLY A 812 -13.32 -1.60 13.08
N ASP A 813 -13.44 -0.27 13.22
CA ASP A 813 -13.81 0.38 14.48
C ASP A 813 -15.30 0.78 14.51
N PRO A 814 -16.18 0.04 15.23
CA PRO A 814 -17.59 0.40 15.35
C PRO A 814 -17.87 1.57 16.32
N ASN A 815 -16.88 2.06 17.08
CA ASN A 815 -17.05 3.14 18.06
C ASN A 815 -16.54 4.49 17.54
N PHE A 816 -15.49 4.49 16.72
CA PHE A 816 -14.89 5.69 16.12
C PHE A 816 -14.99 5.61 14.58
N PRO A 817 -16.06 6.17 13.97
CA PRO A 817 -16.30 6.07 12.52
C PRO A 817 -15.17 6.60 11.63
N ASP A 818 -14.38 7.54 12.14
CA ASP A 818 -13.22 8.14 11.46
C ASP A 818 -11.94 7.28 11.57
N ASN A 819 -11.93 6.21 12.38
CA ASN A 819 -10.79 5.32 12.54
C ASN A 819 -10.76 4.24 11.45
N LEU A 820 -10.18 4.57 10.29
CA LEU A 820 -9.95 3.66 9.17
C LEU A 820 -8.65 2.82 9.32
N PHE A 821 -8.09 2.73 10.53
CA PHE A 821 -6.81 2.05 10.79
C PHE A 821 -6.92 0.85 11.78
N ARG A 822 -8.15 0.41 12.11
CA ARG A 822 -8.40 -0.77 12.96
C ARG A 822 -8.45 -2.06 12.13
N PHE A 823 -7.28 -2.50 11.68
CA PHE A 823 -7.10 -3.69 10.84
C PHE A 823 -6.03 -4.66 11.39
N GLY A 824 -6.08 -5.91 10.92
CA GLY A 824 -5.16 -7.00 11.27
C GLY A 824 -5.79 -8.36 10.97
N ASP A 825 -5.21 -9.45 11.47
CA ASP A 825 -5.76 -10.80 11.33
C ASP A 825 -6.12 -11.37 12.71
N HIS A 826 -7.40 -11.38 13.05
CA HIS A 826 -7.86 -12.01 14.30
C HIS A 826 -9.28 -12.56 14.16
N ASP A 827 -9.45 -13.83 14.51
CA ASP A 827 -10.74 -14.51 14.58
C ASP A 827 -11.35 -14.36 15.98
N GLY A 828 -12.67 -14.27 16.08
CA GLY A 828 -13.33 -13.90 17.33
C GLY A 828 -14.81 -13.61 17.14
N THR A 829 -15.37 -12.75 17.98
CA THR A 829 -16.80 -12.36 17.91
C THR A 829 -16.95 -10.85 17.94
N GLY A 830 -17.60 -10.29 16.93
CA GLY A 830 -17.89 -8.86 16.86
C GLY A 830 -16.64 -7.98 16.93
N TRP A 831 -16.45 -7.27 18.06
CA TRP A 831 -15.36 -6.30 18.24
C TRP A 831 -13.98 -6.94 18.15
N ASP A 832 -13.82 -8.16 18.64
CA ASP A 832 -12.54 -8.87 18.68
C ASP A 832 -12.06 -9.32 17.29
N VAL A 833 -12.92 -9.25 16.27
CA VAL A 833 -12.56 -9.62 14.90
C VAL A 833 -11.72 -8.52 14.26
N LEU A 834 -10.59 -8.91 13.68
CA LEU A 834 -9.79 -8.07 12.80
C LEU A 834 -9.72 -8.70 11.41
N LEU A 835 -9.91 -7.85 10.40
CA LEU A 835 -9.79 -8.12 8.97
C LEU A 835 -8.78 -7.12 8.36
N GLN A 836 -8.37 -7.35 7.12
CA GLN A 836 -7.47 -6.45 6.40
C GLN A 836 -7.87 -6.38 4.92
N HIS A 837 -8.39 -5.21 4.51
CA HIS A 837 -8.86 -4.91 3.16
C HIS A 837 -9.70 -6.04 2.51
N PRO A 838 -10.82 -6.46 3.13
CA PRO A 838 -11.69 -7.47 2.56
C PRO A 838 -12.34 -6.94 1.28
N LEU A 839 -12.17 -7.66 0.16
CA LEU A 839 -12.70 -7.25 -1.15
C LEU A 839 -13.93 -8.06 -1.57
N GLY A 840 -14.11 -9.28 -1.05
CA GLY A 840 -15.20 -10.17 -1.45
C GLY A 840 -16.12 -10.57 -0.29
N VAL A 841 -17.43 -10.65 -0.55
CA VAL A 841 -18.43 -11.16 0.40
C VAL A 841 -19.52 -11.95 -0.32
N VAL A 842 -19.95 -13.08 0.24
CA VAL A 842 -21.07 -13.91 -0.24
C VAL A 842 -21.94 -14.29 0.95
N TYR A 843 -23.25 -14.12 0.83
CA TYR A 843 -24.22 -14.76 1.73
C TYR A 843 -24.64 -16.10 1.13
N ALA A 844 -24.33 -17.19 1.82
CA ALA A 844 -24.41 -18.54 1.30
C ALA A 844 -25.69 -19.29 1.75
N SER A 845 -25.94 -20.44 1.13
CA SER A 845 -27.11 -21.29 1.37
C SER A 845 -27.24 -21.82 2.80
N ASP A 846 -26.13 -21.86 3.55
CA ASP A 846 -26.08 -22.19 4.98
C ASP A 846 -26.49 -21.02 5.91
N ASN A 847 -26.86 -19.87 5.35
CA ASN A 847 -27.14 -18.61 6.06
C ASN A 847 -25.92 -18.04 6.80
N GLN A 848 -24.72 -18.34 6.32
CA GLN A 848 -23.48 -17.72 6.77
C GLN A 848 -22.95 -16.75 5.71
N ILE A 849 -22.09 -15.84 6.15
CA ILE A 849 -21.38 -14.91 5.27
C ILE A 849 -19.95 -15.42 5.08
N TYR A 850 -19.53 -15.61 3.84
CA TYR A 850 -18.15 -15.95 3.49
C TYR A 850 -17.44 -14.70 2.96
N VAL A 851 -16.22 -14.47 3.42
CA VAL A 851 -15.45 -13.23 3.23
C VAL A 851 -14.10 -13.58 2.61
N ALA A 852 -13.73 -12.90 1.53
CA ALA A 852 -12.35 -12.85 1.06
C ALA A 852 -11.63 -11.72 1.81
N ASP A 853 -10.83 -12.11 2.80
CA ASP A 853 -10.06 -11.23 3.69
C ASP A 853 -8.68 -11.00 3.07
N SER A 854 -8.67 -10.16 2.04
CA SER A 854 -7.71 -10.22 0.91
C SER A 854 -6.26 -10.00 1.34
N TYR A 855 -5.99 -8.98 2.16
CA TYR A 855 -4.63 -8.66 2.62
C TYR A 855 -4.18 -9.54 3.79
N ASN A 856 -5.10 -10.26 4.44
CA ASN A 856 -4.77 -11.39 5.31
C ASN A 856 -4.65 -12.71 4.53
N HIS A 857 -4.82 -12.69 3.19
CA HIS A 857 -4.70 -13.84 2.28
C HIS A 857 -5.54 -15.06 2.70
N LYS A 858 -6.73 -14.79 3.24
CA LYS A 858 -7.60 -15.78 3.87
C LYS A 858 -9.02 -15.72 3.33
N ILE A 859 -9.71 -16.85 3.39
CA ILE A 859 -11.17 -16.89 3.34
C ILE A 859 -11.66 -17.14 4.75
N LYS A 860 -12.58 -16.30 5.21
CA LYS A 860 -13.19 -16.38 6.54
C LYS A 860 -14.70 -16.60 6.43
N LYS A 861 -15.28 -17.23 7.44
CA LYS A 861 -16.72 -17.40 7.62
C LYS A 861 -17.20 -16.57 8.81
N LEU A 862 -18.29 -15.84 8.61
CA LEU A 862 -18.98 -14.95 9.55
C LEU A 862 -20.41 -15.45 9.76
N ASP A 863 -20.78 -15.70 11.01
CA ASP A 863 -22.16 -15.88 11.43
C ASP A 863 -22.83 -14.49 11.60
N PRO A 864 -23.84 -14.11 10.78
CA PRO A 864 -24.47 -12.79 10.88
C PRO A 864 -25.33 -12.58 12.13
N VAL A 865 -25.66 -13.65 12.86
CA VAL A 865 -26.48 -13.64 14.09
C VAL A 865 -25.59 -13.53 15.32
N THR A 866 -24.63 -14.45 15.48
CA THR A 866 -23.71 -14.40 16.64
C THR A 866 -22.55 -13.43 16.47
N LYS A 867 -22.28 -12.96 15.25
CA LYS A 867 -21.12 -12.14 14.84
C LYS A 867 -19.77 -12.85 15.02
N LYS A 868 -19.76 -14.17 15.15
CA LYS A 868 -18.52 -14.95 15.21
C LYS A 868 -17.88 -15.05 13.82
N VAL A 869 -16.57 -14.83 13.76
CA VAL A 869 -15.75 -14.99 12.55
C VAL A 869 -14.67 -16.04 12.78
N THR A 870 -14.46 -16.91 11.80
CA THR A 870 -13.43 -17.96 11.79
C THR A 870 -12.81 -18.11 10.41
N THR A 871 -11.49 -18.21 10.33
CA THR A 871 -10.74 -18.61 9.14
C THR A 871 -11.18 -20.00 8.69
N ILE A 872 -11.47 -20.17 7.40
CA ILE A 872 -11.75 -21.48 6.78
C ILE A 872 -10.66 -21.91 5.80
N ALA A 873 -9.91 -20.96 5.22
CA ALA A 873 -8.83 -21.23 4.29
C ALA A 873 -7.76 -20.11 4.32
N GLY A 874 -6.52 -20.49 4.01
CA GLY A 874 -5.36 -19.60 3.93
C GLY A 874 -4.51 -19.60 5.20
N THR A 875 -3.21 -19.81 5.04
CA THR A 875 -2.21 -19.74 6.14
C THR A 875 -2.00 -18.35 6.73
N GLY A 876 -2.47 -17.28 6.06
CA GLY A 876 -2.10 -15.89 6.39
C GLY A 876 -0.83 -15.39 5.70
N ARG A 877 -0.19 -16.21 4.84
CA ARG A 877 1.00 -15.84 4.07
C ARG A 877 0.69 -15.83 2.58
N ALA A 878 1.14 -14.79 1.88
CA ALA A 878 1.04 -14.70 0.42
C ALA A 878 1.78 -15.89 -0.22
N GLY A 879 1.15 -16.53 -1.21
CA GLY A 879 1.78 -17.59 -1.99
C GLY A 879 0.78 -18.39 -2.80
N TYR A 880 1.28 -19.36 -3.55
CA TYR A 880 0.48 -20.24 -4.40
C TYR A 880 0.75 -21.70 -4.03
N LYS A 881 -0.17 -22.29 -3.25
CA LYS A 881 -0.07 -23.68 -2.78
C LYS A 881 -1.45 -24.28 -2.58
N ASP A 882 -1.68 -25.44 -3.18
CA ASP A 882 -2.83 -26.32 -2.96
C ASP A 882 -2.55 -27.25 -1.77
N ASP A 883 -3.50 -27.34 -0.83
CA ASP A 883 -3.38 -28.18 0.38
C ASP A 883 -4.73 -28.32 1.12
N ASP A 884 -4.74 -28.99 2.27
CA ASP A 884 -5.75 -28.78 3.31
C ASP A 884 -5.91 -27.26 3.58
N ALA A 885 -7.14 -26.77 3.72
CA ALA A 885 -7.44 -25.36 3.48
C ALA A 885 -6.67 -24.36 4.37
N LEU A 886 -6.41 -24.70 5.63
CA LEU A 886 -5.62 -23.86 6.55
C LEU A 886 -4.10 -23.91 6.27
N SER A 887 -3.63 -24.93 5.55
CA SER A 887 -2.23 -25.13 5.11
C SER A 887 -1.97 -24.61 3.68
N ALA A 888 -3.04 -24.26 2.96
CA ALA A 888 -3.00 -23.70 1.61
C ALA A 888 -2.58 -22.21 1.60
N GLN A 889 -2.12 -21.74 0.45
CA GLN A 889 -1.71 -20.34 0.25
C GLN A 889 -2.51 -19.70 -0.89
N LEU A 890 -2.92 -18.45 -0.64
CA LEU A 890 -3.63 -17.54 -1.53
C LEU A 890 -2.79 -16.25 -1.64
N SER A 891 -3.12 -15.36 -2.57
CA SER A 891 -2.51 -14.03 -2.65
C SER A 891 -3.51 -12.99 -3.15
N GLU A 892 -3.93 -12.12 -2.23
CA GLU A 892 -4.99 -11.10 -2.41
C GLU A 892 -6.26 -11.59 -3.13
N PRO A 893 -6.95 -12.62 -2.60
CA PRO A 893 -8.21 -13.08 -3.21
C PRO A 893 -9.28 -11.96 -3.18
N ALA A 894 -9.82 -11.57 -4.34
CA ALA A 894 -10.70 -10.40 -4.47
C ALA A 894 -12.19 -10.72 -4.63
N GLY A 895 -12.53 -11.96 -4.98
CA GLY A 895 -13.90 -12.41 -5.22
C GLY A 895 -14.09 -13.88 -4.89
N LEU A 896 -15.32 -14.24 -4.54
CA LEU A 896 -15.73 -15.62 -4.25
C LEU A 896 -17.19 -15.84 -4.60
N VAL A 897 -17.58 -17.10 -4.87
CA VAL A 897 -18.96 -17.54 -5.15
C VAL A 897 -19.20 -18.93 -4.58
N GLU A 898 -20.41 -19.19 -4.06
CA GLU A 898 -20.86 -20.54 -3.68
C GLU A 898 -21.44 -21.25 -4.91
N VAL A 899 -20.92 -22.43 -5.27
CA VAL A 899 -21.43 -23.26 -6.38
C VAL A 899 -22.57 -24.17 -5.92
N GLY A 900 -22.55 -24.57 -4.64
CA GLY A 900 -23.51 -25.49 -4.01
C GLY A 900 -22.79 -26.56 -3.19
N GLU A 901 -23.52 -27.25 -2.32
CA GLU A 901 -23.01 -28.35 -1.47
C GLU A 901 -21.73 -28.02 -0.66
N GLY A 902 -21.53 -26.74 -0.31
CA GLY A 902 -20.33 -26.28 0.39
C GLY A 902 -19.08 -26.11 -0.49
N ARG A 903 -19.18 -26.25 -1.82
CA ARG A 903 -18.12 -25.87 -2.77
C ARG A 903 -18.20 -24.38 -3.07
N PHE A 904 -17.09 -23.69 -2.87
CA PHE A 904 -16.86 -22.30 -3.27
C PHE A 904 -15.80 -22.24 -4.38
N LEU A 905 -15.88 -21.22 -5.22
CA LEU A 905 -14.81 -20.81 -6.11
C LEU A 905 -14.33 -19.41 -5.71
N VAL A 906 -13.02 -19.16 -5.82
CA VAL A 906 -12.33 -17.95 -5.38
C VAL A 906 -11.45 -17.42 -6.50
N ALA A 907 -11.54 -16.13 -6.80
CA ALA A 907 -10.60 -15.42 -7.66
C ALA A 907 -9.36 -15.03 -6.83
N ASP A 908 -8.24 -15.71 -7.09
CA ASP A 908 -6.99 -15.63 -6.32
C ASP A 908 -6.01 -14.71 -7.07
N THR A 909 -6.26 -13.40 -6.91
CA THR A 909 -5.89 -12.34 -7.86
C THR A 909 -4.41 -12.33 -8.23
N ASN A 910 -3.50 -12.24 -7.24
CA ASN A 910 -2.07 -12.11 -7.52
C ASN A 910 -1.44 -13.43 -8.01
N ASN A 911 -2.06 -14.57 -7.70
CA ASN A 911 -1.70 -15.87 -8.27
C ASN A 911 -2.23 -16.06 -9.70
N SER A 912 -3.12 -15.16 -10.17
CA SER A 912 -3.79 -15.23 -11.48
C SER A 912 -4.51 -16.55 -11.73
N ALA A 913 -5.12 -17.11 -10.67
CA ALA A 913 -5.76 -18.42 -10.67
C ALA A 913 -7.19 -18.35 -10.11
N ILE A 914 -7.99 -19.38 -10.44
CA ILE A 914 -9.24 -19.66 -9.72
C ILE A 914 -8.97 -20.85 -8.79
N ARG A 915 -9.40 -20.75 -7.53
CA ARG A 915 -9.23 -21.81 -6.52
C ARG A 915 -10.60 -22.32 -6.09
N SER A 916 -10.77 -23.62 -6.03
CA SER A 916 -11.94 -24.29 -5.47
C SER A 916 -11.69 -24.63 -4.01
N ILE A 917 -12.67 -24.33 -3.15
CA ILE A 917 -12.66 -24.69 -1.73
C ILE A 917 -13.85 -25.59 -1.48
N VAL A 918 -13.63 -26.81 -0.98
CA VAL A 918 -14.72 -27.76 -0.69
C VAL A 918 -14.83 -27.96 0.82
N LEU A 919 -15.91 -27.45 1.42
CA LEU A 919 -16.23 -27.65 2.83
C LEU A 919 -16.92 -29.01 3.00
N ASN A 920 -16.34 -29.91 3.80
CA ASN A 920 -16.90 -31.24 4.06
C ASN A 920 -16.74 -31.67 5.53
N GLU A 921 -17.39 -32.77 5.93
CA GLU A 921 -17.40 -33.25 7.33
C GLU A 921 -16.01 -33.61 7.90
N ARG A 922 -15.01 -33.83 7.04
CA ARG A 922 -13.63 -34.16 7.44
C ARG A 922 -12.68 -32.98 7.41
N GLY A 923 -13.11 -31.82 6.92
CA GLY A 923 -12.29 -30.60 6.81
C GLY A 923 -12.67 -29.74 5.62
N ALA A 924 -11.82 -28.76 5.32
CA ALA A 924 -11.87 -27.98 4.09
C ALA A 924 -10.59 -28.24 3.29
N GLU A 925 -10.71 -28.32 1.97
CA GLU A 925 -9.60 -28.57 1.03
C GLU A 925 -9.56 -27.46 -0.03
N VAL A 926 -8.36 -26.99 -0.40
CA VAL A 926 -8.15 -25.95 -1.42
C VAL A 926 -7.35 -26.52 -2.59
N ARG A 927 -7.95 -26.46 -3.79
CA ARG A 927 -7.32 -26.88 -5.05
C ARG A 927 -7.45 -25.79 -6.11
N THR A 928 -6.50 -25.69 -7.04
CA THR A 928 -6.67 -24.86 -8.25
C THR A 928 -7.69 -25.49 -9.19
N LEU A 929 -8.49 -24.65 -9.85
CA LEU A 929 -9.38 -25.04 -10.94
C LEU A 929 -8.59 -25.00 -12.26
N ASP A 930 -8.41 -26.15 -12.91
CA ASP A 930 -7.69 -26.23 -14.18
C ASP A 930 -8.51 -25.63 -15.34
N LEU A 931 -8.11 -24.45 -15.80
CA LEU A 931 -8.80 -23.69 -16.83
C LEU A 931 -8.51 -24.21 -18.24
N THR A 932 -8.98 -25.42 -18.54
CA THR A 932 -8.70 -26.10 -19.81
C THR A 932 -9.29 -25.36 -21.01
N GLY A 933 -8.50 -25.26 -22.09
CA GLY A 933 -8.87 -24.53 -23.30
C GLY A 933 -8.75 -23.00 -23.20
N VAL A 934 -8.79 -22.39 -22.00
CA VAL A 934 -8.63 -20.93 -21.84
C VAL A 934 -7.24 -20.51 -22.29
N GLN A 935 -7.17 -19.64 -23.30
CA GLN A 935 -5.90 -19.11 -23.81
C GLN A 935 -5.61 -17.71 -23.25
N PRO A 936 -4.33 -17.35 -23.01
CA PRO A 936 -3.95 -15.94 -22.91
C PRO A 936 -4.35 -15.20 -24.20
N PRO A 937 -4.74 -13.90 -24.13
CA PRO A 937 -4.98 -13.11 -25.32
C PRO A 937 -3.74 -13.11 -26.22
N SER A 938 -3.92 -13.44 -27.51
CA SER A 938 -2.80 -13.49 -28.46
C SER A 938 -2.08 -12.13 -28.50
N PRO A 939 -0.77 -12.05 -28.22
CA PRO A 939 -0.04 -10.80 -28.28
C PRO A 939 -0.16 -10.19 -29.68
N LYS A 940 -0.86 -9.06 -29.80
CA LYS A 940 -1.13 -8.45 -31.10
C LYS A 940 0.17 -8.30 -31.88
N PRO A 941 0.29 -8.81 -33.12
CA PRO A 941 1.48 -8.62 -33.95
C PRO A 941 1.63 -7.12 -34.20
N LYS A 942 2.53 -6.48 -33.42
CA LYS A 942 2.53 -5.04 -33.05
C LYS A 942 1.88 -4.16 -34.11
N ALA A 943 0.56 -3.95 -33.97
CA ALA A 943 -0.26 -3.35 -35.02
C ALA A 943 0.34 -2.02 -35.45
N LEU A 944 0.72 -1.90 -36.73
CA LEU A 944 1.54 -0.80 -37.24
C LEU A 944 0.88 0.54 -36.90
N ARG A 945 1.46 1.22 -35.90
CA ARG A 945 0.76 2.16 -35.01
C ARG A 945 0.35 3.44 -35.76
N ARG A 946 -0.81 3.38 -36.43
CA ARG A 946 -1.50 4.45 -37.20
C ARG A 946 -0.60 5.57 -37.76
N LEU A 947 0.49 5.18 -38.42
CA LEU A 947 1.03 6.00 -39.48
C LEU A 947 0.18 5.72 -40.72
N ARG A 948 -0.82 6.58 -40.97
CA ARG A 948 -1.10 6.98 -42.35
C ARG A 948 0.19 7.66 -42.80
N ARG A 949 1.09 6.86 -43.37
CA ARG A 949 2.43 7.30 -43.76
C ARG A 949 2.22 8.36 -44.84
N ARG A 950 2.37 9.64 -44.49
CA ARG A 950 2.59 10.65 -45.52
C ARG A 950 3.82 10.18 -46.26
N LEU A 951 3.63 9.78 -47.52
CA LEU A 951 4.72 9.50 -48.44
C LEU A 951 5.68 10.68 -48.32
N SER A 952 6.96 10.37 -48.09
CA SER A 952 7.99 11.41 -48.02
C SER A 952 7.93 12.21 -49.33
N ALA A 953 8.13 13.53 -49.30
CA ALA A 953 7.86 14.42 -50.44
C ALA A 953 8.65 14.08 -51.72
N ASP A 954 9.63 13.20 -51.59
CA ASP A 954 10.54 12.65 -52.60
C ASP A 954 10.24 11.17 -52.98
N THR A 955 9.09 10.63 -52.57
CA THR A 955 8.64 9.26 -52.87
C THR A 955 7.92 9.22 -54.21
N ASN A 956 8.47 8.49 -55.20
CA ASN A 956 7.85 8.38 -56.52
C ASN A 956 6.72 7.34 -56.50
N VAL A 957 5.54 7.66 -57.06
CA VAL A 957 4.35 6.79 -57.05
C VAL A 957 4.05 6.31 -58.48
N ILE A 958 4.33 5.03 -58.73
CA ILE A 958 4.17 4.38 -60.04
C ILE A 958 2.80 3.69 -60.05
N ASN A 959 1.92 4.07 -60.98
CA ASN A 959 0.63 3.41 -61.15
C ASN A 959 0.81 2.20 -62.08
N VAL A 960 0.29 1.03 -61.69
CA VAL A 960 0.41 -0.22 -62.45
C VAL A 960 -0.96 -0.86 -62.57
N ASP A 961 -1.27 -1.43 -63.73
CA ASP A 961 -2.49 -2.22 -63.92
C ASP A 961 -2.30 -3.62 -63.30
N GLY A 962 -3.15 -3.95 -62.33
CA GLY A 962 -3.22 -5.29 -61.74
C GLY A 962 -4.11 -6.25 -62.53
N GLY A 963 -4.81 -5.74 -63.56
CA GLY A 963 -5.70 -6.51 -64.40
C GLY A 963 -6.94 -7.03 -63.67
N SER A 964 -7.49 -8.12 -64.19
CA SER A 964 -8.81 -8.66 -63.87
C SER A 964 -8.80 -9.91 -62.98
N SER A 965 -7.65 -10.57 -62.83
CA SER A 965 -7.55 -11.90 -62.22
C SER A 965 -7.92 -11.91 -60.72
N MET A 966 -8.56 -12.99 -60.27
CA MET A 966 -9.02 -13.14 -58.89
C MET A 966 -7.91 -13.54 -57.90
N GLU A 967 -6.86 -14.21 -58.37
CA GLU A 967 -5.63 -14.43 -57.63
C GLU A 967 -4.42 -14.46 -58.58
N GLY A 968 -3.22 -14.35 -58.03
CA GLY A 968 -1.98 -14.41 -58.80
C GLY A 968 -0.77 -13.99 -57.99
N TYR A 969 0.30 -13.57 -58.68
CA TYR A 969 1.54 -13.09 -58.07
C TYR A 969 1.94 -11.71 -58.58
N VAL A 970 2.40 -10.87 -57.66
CA VAL A 970 3.07 -9.59 -57.92
C VAL A 970 4.56 -9.77 -57.62
N SER A 971 5.42 -9.55 -58.59
CA SER A 971 6.87 -9.65 -58.43
C SER A 971 7.51 -8.27 -58.43
N LEU A 972 8.09 -7.88 -57.30
CA LEU A 972 8.97 -6.71 -57.21
C LEU A 972 10.30 -7.03 -57.90
N ALA A 973 10.74 -6.16 -58.79
CA ALA A 973 11.97 -6.28 -59.56
C ALA A 973 12.71 -4.93 -59.56
N ILE A 974 13.29 -4.57 -58.42
CA ILE A 974 14.02 -3.31 -58.28
C ILE A 974 15.48 -3.52 -58.69
N SER A 975 16.03 -2.56 -59.44
CA SER A 975 17.44 -2.54 -59.87
C SER A 975 18.13 -1.27 -59.37
N VAL A 976 19.45 -1.35 -59.20
CA VAL A 976 20.34 -0.20 -58.96
C VAL A 976 21.23 0.00 -60.20
N PRO A 977 21.71 1.23 -60.50
CA PRO A 977 22.57 1.45 -61.66
C PRO A 977 23.96 0.86 -61.49
N ASP A 978 24.70 0.78 -62.61
CA ASP A 978 26.09 0.33 -62.66
C ASP A 978 26.96 1.07 -61.63
N GLY A 979 27.80 0.31 -60.91
CA GLY A 979 28.65 0.81 -59.82
C GLY A 979 27.96 0.92 -58.45
N TYR A 980 26.64 0.70 -58.35
CA TYR A 980 25.92 0.62 -57.08
C TYR A 980 25.50 -0.83 -56.78
N HIS A 981 25.38 -1.16 -55.49
CA HIS A 981 24.82 -2.41 -54.98
C HIS A 981 23.80 -2.14 -53.87
N PHE A 982 22.91 -3.09 -53.57
CA PHE A 982 22.01 -2.98 -52.41
C PHE A 982 22.81 -3.03 -51.09
N SER A 983 22.37 -2.31 -50.07
CA SER A 983 23.06 -2.30 -48.77
C SER A 983 22.95 -3.66 -48.08
N LYS A 984 24.11 -4.23 -47.69
CA LYS A 984 24.21 -5.49 -46.93
C LYS A 984 23.77 -5.32 -45.46
N GLU A 985 23.93 -4.10 -44.94
CA GLU A 985 23.66 -3.73 -43.55
C GLU A 985 22.21 -3.26 -43.39
N ALA A 986 21.81 -2.26 -44.17
CA ALA A 986 20.46 -1.71 -44.18
C ALA A 986 19.62 -2.38 -45.27
N ARG A 987 19.05 -3.56 -45.00
CA ARG A 987 18.25 -4.31 -45.99
C ARG A 987 17.09 -3.46 -46.54
N SER A 988 16.94 -3.43 -47.87
CA SER A 988 15.78 -2.88 -48.58
C SER A 988 14.48 -3.61 -48.20
N LYS A 989 13.39 -2.86 -47.99
CA LYS A 989 12.13 -3.38 -47.45
C LYS A 989 10.92 -2.90 -48.23
N PHE A 990 9.84 -3.67 -48.15
CA PHE A 990 8.52 -3.29 -48.65
C PHE A 990 7.43 -3.47 -47.59
N ASP A 991 6.36 -2.67 -47.70
CA ASP A 991 5.11 -2.79 -46.96
C ASP A 991 3.91 -2.55 -47.89
N VAL A 992 2.76 -3.16 -47.56
CA VAL A 992 1.58 -3.18 -48.42
C VAL A 992 0.37 -2.54 -47.72
N GLU A 993 -0.33 -1.66 -48.42
CA GLU A 993 -1.60 -1.04 -48.03
C GLU A 993 -2.68 -1.41 -49.08
N THR A 994 -3.93 -1.60 -48.67
CA THR A 994 -5.03 -1.98 -49.59
C THR A 994 -6.26 -1.09 -49.43
N GLU A 995 -6.82 -0.64 -50.56
CA GLU A 995 -7.98 0.25 -50.62
C GLU A 995 -9.02 -0.24 -51.66
N PRO A 996 -10.29 -0.50 -51.27
CA PRO A 996 -10.79 -0.56 -49.90
C PRO A 996 -10.10 -1.64 -49.06
N ALA A 997 -10.10 -1.46 -47.72
CA ALA A 997 -9.59 -2.46 -46.80
C ALA A 997 -10.34 -3.79 -47.00
N ASN A 998 -9.60 -4.91 -46.96
CA ASN A 998 -10.10 -6.28 -47.15
C ASN A 998 -10.72 -6.57 -48.54
N ALA A 999 -10.66 -5.65 -49.52
CA ALA A 999 -11.10 -5.93 -50.91
C ALA A 999 -10.10 -6.84 -51.67
N ILE A 1000 -8.84 -6.84 -51.24
CA ILE A 1000 -7.78 -7.69 -51.75
C ILE A 1000 -6.82 -8.06 -50.61
N GLU A 1001 -6.49 -9.34 -50.52
CA GLU A 1001 -5.46 -9.93 -49.68
C GLU A 1001 -4.14 -9.93 -50.48
N ILE A 1002 -3.04 -9.44 -49.91
CA ILE A 1002 -1.70 -9.46 -50.54
C ILE A 1002 -0.69 -9.91 -49.49
N GLU A 1003 -0.05 -11.06 -49.71
CA GLU A 1003 0.88 -11.67 -48.76
C GLU A 1003 2.28 -11.87 -49.35
N PRO A 1004 3.37 -11.60 -48.59
CA PRO A 1004 3.35 -11.05 -47.24
C PRO A 1004 3.08 -9.53 -47.22
N VAL A 1005 2.32 -9.05 -46.23
CA VAL A 1005 1.95 -7.63 -46.09
C VAL A 1005 3.14 -6.69 -45.80
N ASN A 1006 4.31 -7.25 -45.47
CA ASN A 1006 5.59 -6.56 -45.48
C ASN A 1006 6.74 -7.58 -45.63
N GLY A 1007 7.90 -7.12 -46.07
CA GLY A 1007 9.06 -7.99 -46.29
C GLY A 1007 10.35 -7.25 -46.59
N SER A 1008 11.36 -8.01 -47.02
CA SER A 1008 12.65 -7.49 -47.52
C SER A 1008 12.86 -7.94 -48.96
N LEU A 1009 13.54 -7.12 -49.75
CA LEU A 1009 14.07 -7.55 -51.05
C LEU A 1009 15.29 -8.46 -50.82
N ASN A 1010 15.55 -9.38 -51.76
CA ASN A 1010 16.78 -10.17 -51.77
C ASN A 1010 18.00 -9.32 -52.20
N SER A 1011 19.17 -9.95 -52.32
CA SER A 1011 20.43 -9.33 -52.80
C SER A 1011 20.33 -8.70 -54.19
N ASP A 1012 19.35 -9.14 -54.98
CA ASP A 1012 19.18 -8.84 -56.39
C ASP A 1012 17.99 -7.89 -56.62
N GLY A 1013 17.44 -7.32 -55.53
CA GLY A 1013 16.35 -6.35 -55.54
C GLY A 1013 14.95 -6.95 -55.75
N GLN A 1014 14.80 -8.26 -55.62
CA GLN A 1014 13.58 -9.00 -55.94
C GLN A 1014 12.79 -9.43 -54.70
N ALA A 1015 11.48 -9.52 -54.84
CA ALA A 1015 10.57 -10.23 -53.93
C ALA A 1015 9.28 -10.64 -54.68
N SER A 1016 8.57 -11.66 -54.21
CA SER A 1016 7.28 -12.08 -54.77
C SER A 1016 6.21 -12.06 -53.69
N LEU A 1017 5.03 -11.55 -54.03
CA LEU A 1017 3.86 -11.46 -53.18
C LEU A 1017 2.71 -12.21 -53.88
N LYS A 1018 1.98 -13.06 -53.17
CA LYS A 1018 0.71 -13.62 -53.67
C LYS A 1018 -0.40 -12.61 -53.42
N PHE A 1019 -1.32 -12.44 -54.37
CA PHE A 1019 -2.56 -11.67 -54.17
C PHE A 1019 -3.80 -12.52 -54.39
N LYS A 1020 -4.90 -12.14 -53.74
CA LYS A 1020 -6.23 -12.76 -53.88
C LYS A 1020 -7.33 -11.72 -53.58
N ARG A 1021 -8.27 -11.54 -54.50
CA ARG A 1021 -9.41 -10.61 -54.38
C ARG A 1021 -10.56 -11.26 -53.62
N THR A 1022 -11.25 -10.51 -52.77
CA THR A 1022 -12.43 -11.01 -52.05
C THR A 1022 -13.72 -10.87 -52.85
N SER A 1023 -13.77 -10.00 -53.87
CA SER A 1023 -14.82 -9.99 -54.90
C SER A 1023 -14.30 -9.50 -56.26
N SER A 1024 -15.06 -9.81 -57.32
CA SER A 1024 -14.80 -9.32 -58.68
C SER A 1024 -15.42 -7.95 -58.98
N SER A 1025 -16.49 -7.60 -58.25
CA SER A 1025 -17.42 -6.50 -58.58
C SER A 1025 -17.06 -5.14 -57.97
N SER A 1026 -15.83 -4.98 -57.47
CA SER A 1026 -15.28 -3.70 -57.04
C SER A 1026 -13.85 -3.53 -57.55
N SER A 1027 -13.52 -2.29 -57.93
CA SER A 1027 -12.14 -1.88 -58.16
C SER A 1027 -11.42 -1.78 -56.82
N SER A 1028 -10.18 -2.26 -56.78
CA SER A 1028 -9.34 -2.26 -55.58
C SER A 1028 -7.91 -1.91 -55.95
N THR A 1029 -7.20 -1.25 -55.04
CA THR A 1029 -5.80 -0.84 -55.21
C THR A 1029 -4.95 -1.46 -54.11
N GLY A 1030 -3.92 -2.21 -54.49
CA GLY A 1030 -2.83 -2.59 -53.59
C GLY A 1030 -1.67 -1.62 -53.78
N ARG A 1031 -1.40 -0.78 -52.78
CA ARG A 1031 -0.19 0.07 -52.75
C ARG A 1031 0.95 -0.70 -52.10
N ILE A 1032 2.06 -0.87 -52.82
CA ILE A 1032 3.26 -1.52 -52.31
C ILE A 1032 4.36 -0.45 -52.18
N ASN A 1033 4.60 0.00 -50.95
CA ASN A 1033 5.64 0.96 -50.61
C ASN A 1033 6.98 0.23 -50.47
N CYS A 1034 8.01 0.64 -51.21
CA CYS A 1034 9.36 0.12 -51.11
C CYS A 1034 10.33 1.20 -50.62
N LYS A 1035 11.11 0.90 -49.58
CA LYS A 1035 12.26 1.70 -49.17
C LYS A 1035 13.55 0.95 -49.52
N VAL A 1036 14.24 1.47 -50.53
CA VAL A 1036 15.41 0.85 -51.15
C VAL A 1036 16.67 1.50 -50.59
N TYR A 1037 17.59 0.70 -50.08
CA TYR A 1037 18.90 1.14 -49.59
C TYR A 1037 20.00 0.61 -50.51
N TYR A 1038 20.88 1.51 -50.94
CA TYR A 1038 21.90 1.22 -51.95
C TYR A 1038 23.18 2.00 -51.66
N CYS A 1039 24.32 1.42 -51.99
CA CYS A 1039 25.64 1.98 -51.74
C CYS A 1039 26.47 1.86 -53.02
N LYS A 1040 27.43 2.76 -53.18
CA LYS A 1040 28.54 2.62 -54.13
C LYS A 1040 29.75 2.14 -53.33
N GLU A 1041 30.68 1.43 -53.96
CA GLU A 1041 31.83 0.88 -53.24
C GLU A 1041 32.61 2.02 -52.54
N ASP A 1042 32.92 1.80 -51.25
CA ASP A 1042 33.54 2.76 -50.31
C ASP A 1042 32.84 4.12 -50.09
N GLU A 1043 31.57 4.28 -50.52
CA GLU A 1043 30.76 5.49 -50.28
C GLU A 1043 29.60 5.27 -49.29
N VAL A 1044 29.07 6.36 -48.72
CA VAL A 1044 27.97 6.32 -47.75
C VAL A 1044 26.68 5.81 -48.41
N CYS A 1045 26.12 4.72 -47.88
CA CYS A 1045 24.85 4.15 -48.35
C CYS A 1045 23.69 5.17 -48.30
N LEU A 1046 23.01 5.34 -49.44
CA LEU A 1046 21.83 6.17 -49.62
C LEU A 1046 20.54 5.36 -49.48
N TYR A 1047 19.40 6.05 -49.47
CA TYR A 1047 18.10 5.41 -49.67
C TYR A 1047 17.22 6.18 -50.65
N GLN A 1048 16.31 5.46 -51.30
CA GLN A 1048 15.22 6.02 -52.09
C GLN A 1048 13.89 5.34 -51.72
N SER A 1049 12.81 6.12 -51.75
CA SER A 1049 11.44 5.62 -51.56
C SER A 1049 10.72 5.57 -52.90
N VAL A 1050 10.07 4.45 -53.20
CA VAL A 1050 9.17 4.29 -54.37
C VAL A 1050 7.92 3.55 -53.91
N ALA A 1051 6.75 3.87 -54.45
CA ALA A 1051 5.51 3.17 -54.18
C ALA A 1051 4.87 2.73 -55.50
N PHE A 1052 4.23 1.55 -55.51
CA PHE A 1052 3.50 1.03 -56.65
C PHE A 1052 2.01 0.94 -56.32
N ASP A 1053 1.17 1.70 -57.03
CA ASP A 1053 -0.29 1.63 -56.91
C ASP A 1053 -0.82 0.61 -57.94
N VAL A 1054 -0.97 -0.65 -57.52
CA VAL A 1054 -1.45 -1.75 -58.37
C VAL A 1054 -2.97 -1.79 -58.37
N LYS A 1055 -3.60 -1.47 -59.50
CA LYS A 1055 -5.05 -1.26 -59.63
C LYS A 1055 -5.73 -2.45 -60.30
N PHE A 1056 -6.57 -3.15 -59.55
CA PHE A 1056 -7.32 -4.32 -60.01
C PHE A 1056 -8.72 -3.91 -60.44
N GLN A 1057 -9.14 -4.39 -61.62
CA GLN A 1057 -10.35 -3.95 -62.33
C GLN A 1057 -11.27 -5.15 -62.67
N GLU A 1058 -12.43 -4.89 -63.24
CA GLU A 1058 -13.35 -5.92 -63.72
C GLU A 1058 -13.10 -6.22 -65.21
N GLY A 1059 -13.07 -7.49 -65.61
CA GLY A 1059 -12.81 -7.89 -66.99
C GLY A 1059 -12.55 -9.39 -67.17
N VAL A 1060 -12.28 -9.81 -68.40
CA VAL A 1060 -11.91 -11.21 -68.72
C VAL A 1060 -10.57 -11.54 -68.04
N PRO A 1061 -10.43 -12.65 -67.29
CA PRO A 1061 -9.18 -13.00 -66.60
C PRO A 1061 -7.99 -13.12 -67.54
N SER A 1062 -6.91 -12.41 -67.23
CA SER A 1062 -5.62 -12.50 -67.95
C SER A 1062 -4.54 -13.03 -67.01
N PRO A 1063 -3.95 -14.22 -67.25
CA PRO A 1063 -3.02 -14.87 -66.33
C PRO A 1063 -1.58 -14.32 -66.42
N ALA A 1064 -1.42 -13.04 -66.79
CA ALA A 1064 -0.11 -12.40 -66.90
C ALA A 1064 0.50 -12.11 -65.50
N PRO A 1065 1.78 -12.44 -65.25
CA PRO A 1065 2.43 -12.13 -63.97
C PRO A 1065 2.70 -10.63 -63.85
N ILE A 1066 2.20 -10.01 -62.78
CA ILE A 1066 2.37 -8.57 -62.54
C ILE A 1066 3.81 -8.34 -62.09
N THR A 1067 4.59 -7.58 -62.88
CA THR A 1067 5.99 -7.28 -62.55
C THR A 1067 6.17 -5.78 -62.28
N LEU A 1068 6.58 -5.47 -61.05
CA LEU A 1068 6.81 -4.11 -60.56
C LEU A 1068 8.30 -3.78 -60.69
N ALA A 1069 8.67 -3.39 -61.91
CA ALA A 1069 10.04 -3.01 -62.23
C ALA A 1069 10.31 -1.54 -61.85
N TYR A 1070 11.46 -1.28 -61.21
CA TYR A 1070 11.95 0.09 -61.00
C TYR A 1070 13.48 0.13 -60.92
N THR A 1071 14.10 1.10 -61.58
CA THR A 1071 15.54 1.38 -61.43
C THR A 1071 15.72 2.59 -60.53
N VAL A 1072 16.48 2.42 -59.45
CA VAL A 1072 16.89 3.49 -58.53
C VAL A 1072 17.61 4.60 -59.30
N VAL A 1073 17.30 5.86 -58.98
CA VAL A 1073 17.94 7.04 -59.57
C VAL A 1073 18.81 7.71 -58.50
N PRO A 1074 20.15 7.60 -58.57
CA PRO A 1074 21.06 8.28 -57.67
C PRO A 1074 20.83 9.79 -57.68
N ARG A 1075 20.95 10.43 -56.52
CA ARG A 1075 20.95 11.89 -56.42
C ARG A 1075 22.37 12.39 -56.61
N ASP A 1076 22.60 13.17 -57.67
CA ASP A 1076 23.87 13.84 -57.86
C ASP A 1076 24.15 14.79 -56.68
N ASN A 1077 25.25 14.53 -55.97
CA ASN A 1077 25.64 15.27 -54.76
C ASN A 1077 26.16 16.70 -55.05
N SER A 1078 26.00 17.20 -56.27
CA SER A 1078 26.44 18.53 -56.72
C SER A 1078 25.47 19.67 -56.36
N GLY A 1079 24.46 19.42 -55.51
CA GLY A 1079 23.31 20.32 -55.32
C GLY A 1079 22.95 20.73 -53.89
N SER A 1080 23.60 20.21 -52.84
CA SER A 1080 23.30 20.61 -51.45
C SER A 1080 24.53 20.54 -50.52
N SER A 1081 25.06 21.70 -50.15
CA SER A 1081 26.27 21.81 -49.34
C SER A 1081 26.07 21.37 -47.88
N GLN A 1082 26.89 20.41 -47.45
CA GLN A 1082 27.45 20.26 -46.11
C GLN A 1082 26.49 20.23 -44.90
N LEU A 1083 26.15 19.01 -44.48
CA LEU A 1083 26.12 18.66 -43.05
C LEU A 1083 27.04 17.47 -42.80
N MET A 1084 28.35 17.72 -42.89
CA MET A 1084 29.40 16.78 -42.47
C MET A 1084 29.64 16.91 -40.96
N ALA A 1085 30.04 15.81 -40.32
CA ALA A 1085 30.18 15.76 -38.88
C ALA A 1085 31.42 16.54 -38.36
N ALA A 1086 31.28 17.10 -37.16
CA ALA A 1086 32.40 17.47 -36.30
C ALA A 1086 32.28 16.68 -34.99
N GLY A 1087 33.32 15.95 -34.62
CA GLY A 1087 33.39 15.21 -33.36
C GLY A 1087 34.72 15.43 -32.66
N LYS A 1088 34.73 15.22 -31.33
CA LYS A 1088 35.91 15.18 -30.44
C LYS A 1088 36.94 16.31 -30.62
N ASN A 1089 36.86 17.32 -29.76
CA ASN A 1089 37.84 17.51 -28.66
C ASN A 1089 37.49 18.75 -27.83
N LEU A 1090 37.85 18.68 -26.53
CA LEU A 1090 37.46 19.58 -25.43
C LEU A 1090 35.99 19.44 -25.00
#